data_AF-A0A2W4S077-F1
#
_entry.id   AF-A0A2W4S077-F1
#
_cell.length_a   1.000
_cell.length_b   1.000
_cell.length_c   1.000
_cell.angle_alpha   90.00
_cell.angle_beta   90.00
_cell.angle_gamma   90.00
#
_symmetry.space_group_name_H-M   'P 1'
#
loop_
_entity.id
_entity.type
_entity.pdbx_description
1 polymer ?
#
loop_
_entity_poly.entity_id
_entity_poly.type
_entity_poly.pdbx_seq_one_letter_code
_entity_poly.pdbx_strand_id
1 'polypeptide(L)'
;MAVPLALFALVIGLHAQDPVRVTAKLTPESVPVGETTVLEVVVETNGPAPDAIVVPPLPPELSIVSSSDYTQLQLTMPGGRRRTVRRQITLVAREPGRYEIAPIAVRVRGEQYRTGVVTLVVTGSVSARSRSRGPNDEVILRAWLTPDTAYVGEQVTLHGEAMFSTDVRLQLRRAPDYIPPSPSGFWVHDLAGSTAARPRLVGDEMYEVQSFGRAYFPLAPGEYVLAPVRLLYEVRRGFLFAPESHELATDSLRLVVLPLPEEGRPASFTGAVGRFSVRARIEPTEVPAGEAVALVVEVTGEGNIKGLPPPLLPDLDGVRVFPPTEETEIQPDEARVRGVKRFTWVLIPDRPGRLQLPPIEYAYFDPELVAYDVARSSLPALAVGPAAWAGAAETGAATTAVIRATPSGPPRLRWVRTRWFAAVPFLPLAGLAWVLTVRRRASRRPPVPSKRRLRAGRRQRMAEIETLVGGQDTAFFGRLAAAVRTALAEEFALPTLDRAAPADVRSLLEDAGVAAALAGEAAGLLERLERARFEPVPPGPEERRACFAEAMRLLEALEATADGRGHAAPGPGTTASLVLAGLLAFSAAPAAAQAPQGSGLAAFERAVEAYGAGDFAAAAEGFRHFLAAHPEDANAWYNLGSAYFQAGERGRAIWAWLQAARLRPRDGEVMHNLRLAQAGQELLQRALPPVPLSSDETLLAACALWLAGAAALGRAILRRARAAGVAGALLTSLALALVAAWGLPRLRDPIAVVLDGPTPLLAAPVLRAEPLRELDAGSGVRILEERGDWLRVATFDGGQGWLEASRAGRL
;
A
#
# COMPACT_ATOMS: atom_id res chain seq x y z
N MET A 1 63.76 19.74 -19.91
CA MET A 1 62.58 20.53 -20.30
C MET A 1 61.45 19.57 -20.70
N ALA A 2 60.37 19.62 -19.94
CA ALA A 2 58.97 19.31 -20.24
C ALA A 2 58.58 18.17 -21.21
N VAL A 3 58.13 17.06 -20.61
CA VAL A 3 56.86 16.34 -20.91
C VAL A 3 55.68 17.24 -20.45
N PRO A 4 54.39 17.18 -20.91
CA PRO A 4 53.60 16.21 -21.73
C PRO A 4 52.96 16.92 -22.99
N LEU A 5 52.01 16.43 -23.82
CA LEU A 5 50.78 15.65 -23.67
C LEU A 5 50.33 15.28 -25.12
N ALA A 6 50.26 14.00 -25.49
CA ALA A 6 49.03 13.21 -25.66
C ALA A 6 48.21 13.45 -26.95
N LEU A 7 47.63 12.33 -27.41
CA LEU A 7 46.56 12.19 -28.40
C LEU A 7 46.95 12.53 -29.85
N PHE A 8 47.23 11.51 -30.65
CA PHE A 8 46.25 10.92 -31.59
C PHE A 8 46.96 9.91 -32.51
N ALA A 9 46.28 8.78 -32.73
CA ALA A 9 46.50 7.84 -33.81
C ALA A 9 47.76 6.95 -33.74
N LEU A 10 47.69 5.65 -34.00
CA LEU A 10 46.57 4.72 -34.14
C LEU A 10 47.28 3.37 -34.17
N VAL A 11 47.10 2.57 -33.11
CA VAL A 11 47.68 1.23 -33.00
C VAL A 11 47.06 0.35 -34.09
N ILE A 12 47.88 -0.02 -35.08
CA ILE A 12 47.59 -1.07 -36.04
C ILE A 12 47.82 -2.41 -35.35
N GLY A 13 46.75 -3.19 -35.22
CA GLY A 13 46.76 -4.63 -35.50
C GLY A 13 47.46 -5.56 -34.50
N LEU A 14 46.93 -5.67 -33.29
CA LEU A 14 46.95 -6.95 -32.55
C LEU A 14 45.52 -7.46 -32.52
N HIS A 15 45.24 -8.50 -33.31
CA HIS A 15 44.01 -9.29 -33.21
C HIS A 15 43.96 -9.95 -31.82
N ALA A 16 43.32 -9.30 -30.86
CA ALA A 16 42.86 -9.98 -29.66
C ALA A 16 41.67 -10.86 -30.09
N GLN A 17 41.84 -12.19 -30.04
CA GLN A 17 40.70 -13.10 -30.10
C GLN A 17 39.73 -12.72 -28.98
N ASP A 18 38.52 -12.32 -29.33
CA ASP A 18 37.44 -12.11 -28.37
C ASP A 18 37.20 -13.41 -27.58
N PRO A 19 37.25 -13.41 -26.24
CA PRO A 19 37.18 -14.63 -25.47
C PRO A 19 35.77 -15.26 -25.56
N VAL A 20 35.66 -16.38 -26.26
CA VAL A 20 34.50 -17.27 -26.16
C VAL A 20 34.52 -17.88 -24.75
N ARG A 21 33.47 -17.61 -23.95
CA ARG A 21 33.34 -18.15 -22.60
C ARG A 21 32.28 -19.24 -22.58
N VAL A 22 32.66 -20.43 -22.14
CA VAL A 22 31.76 -21.58 -22.00
C VAL A 22 31.75 -22.03 -20.55
N THR A 23 30.58 -22.00 -19.91
CA THR A 23 30.40 -22.48 -18.54
C THR A 23 29.27 -23.50 -18.46
N ALA A 24 29.35 -24.41 -17.50
CA ALA A 24 28.28 -25.32 -17.16
C ALA A 24 28.03 -25.26 -15.66
N LYS A 25 26.77 -25.31 -15.24
CA LYS A 25 26.37 -25.32 -13.83
C LYS A 25 25.16 -26.24 -13.63
N LEU A 26 25.12 -26.95 -12.51
CA LEU A 26 23.93 -27.67 -12.06
C LEU A 26 23.14 -26.83 -11.06
N THR A 27 21.82 -26.82 -11.18
CA THR A 27 20.94 -26.16 -10.22
C THR A 27 19.74 -27.07 -9.94
N PRO A 28 19.66 -27.72 -8.77
CA PRO A 28 20.68 -27.79 -7.68
C PRO A 28 21.80 -28.82 -7.94
N GLU A 29 22.96 -28.65 -7.31
CA GLU A 29 24.14 -29.55 -7.43
C GLU A 29 24.01 -30.85 -6.61
N SER A 30 23.02 -30.91 -5.71
CA SER A 30 22.65 -32.09 -4.94
C SER A 30 21.14 -32.34 -5.04
N VAL A 31 20.73 -33.56 -5.38
CA VAL A 31 19.32 -33.96 -5.50
C VAL A 31 19.04 -35.35 -4.92
N PRO A 32 17.86 -35.61 -4.33
CA PRO A 32 17.44 -36.98 -4.03
C PRO A 32 17.24 -37.82 -5.30
N VAL A 33 17.33 -39.15 -5.18
CA VAL A 33 16.99 -40.08 -6.27
C VAL A 33 15.59 -39.81 -6.82
N GLY A 34 15.45 -39.71 -8.14
CA GLY A 34 14.18 -39.46 -8.83
C GLY A 34 13.77 -37.98 -8.97
N GLU A 35 14.53 -37.04 -8.39
CA GLU A 35 14.33 -35.60 -8.59
C GLU A 35 15.07 -35.08 -9.81
N THR A 36 14.56 -33.99 -10.39
CA THR A 36 15.17 -33.33 -11.55
C THR A 36 16.18 -32.28 -11.12
N THR A 37 17.37 -32.28 -11.70
CA THR A 37 18.31 -31.15 -11.67
C THR A 37 18.44 -30.55 -13.06
N VAL A 38 18.75 -29.25 -13.16
CA VAL A 38 18.97 -28.59 -14.44
C VAL A 38 20.47 -28.36 -14.63
N LEU A 39 21.02 -28.97 -15.68
CA LEU A 39 22.35 -28.68 -16.20
C LEU A 39 22.23 -27.52 -17.20
N GLU A 40 22.70 -26.35 -16.81
CA GLU A 40 22.72 -25.16 -17.66
C GLU A 40 24.11 -24.98 -18.27
N VAL A 41 24.17 -24.97 -19.61
CA VAL A 41 25.37 -24.69 -20.39
C VAL A 41 25.26 -23.31 -21.00
N VAL A 42 26.14 -22.39 -20.64
CA VAL A 42 26.15 -21.00 -21.10
C VAL A 42 27.34 -20.78 -22.03
N VAL A 43 27.07 -20.35 -23.25
CA VAL A 43 28.07 -20.01 -24.28
C VAL A 43 27.95 -18.52 -24.57
N GLU A 44 28.97 -17.74 -24.26
CA GLU A 44 29.04 -16.32 -24.57
C GLU A 44 30.02 -16.09 -25.72
N THR A 45 29.55 -15.50 -26.81
CA THR A 45 30.35 -15.16 -27.99
C THR A 45 30.17 -13.70 -28.39
N ASN A 46 31.24 -13.05 -28.87
CA ASN A 46 31.16 -11.74 -29.52
C ASN A 46 30.98 -11.91 -31.05
N GLY A 47 29.96 -12.67 -31.48
CA GLY A 47 29.81 -13.03 -32.89
C GLY A 47 28.72 -14.07 -33.23
N PRO A 48 28.96 -14.99 -34.19
CA PRO A 48 27.97 -15.98 -34.60
C PRO A 48 27.61 -16.96 -33.47
N ALA A 49 26.47 -17.62 -33.62
CA ALA A 49 26.07 -18.70 -32.70
C ALA A 49 27.09 -19.85 -32.71
N PRO A 50 27.17 -20.65 -31.63
CA PRO A 50 27.89 -21.90 -31.66
C PRO A 50 27.34 -22.81 -32.76
N ASP A 51 28.23 -23.50 -33.47
CA ASP A 51 27.90 -24.42 -34.55
C ASP A 51 27.25 -25.71 -34.00
N ALA A 52 27.69 -26.15 -32.81
CA ALA A 52 27.10 -27.27 -32.09
C ALA A 52 27.46 -27.23 -30.59
N ILE A 53 26.52 -27.63 -29.73
CA ILE A 53 26.76 -27.99 -28.33
C ILE A 53 26.58 -29.51 -28.23
N VAL A 54 27.68 -30.25 -28.10
CA VAL A 54 27.69 -31.72 -28.04
C VAL A 54 27.74 -32.15 -26.59
N VAL A 55 26.64 -32.70 -26.10
CA VAL A 55 26.54 -33.29 -24.76
C VAL A 55 27.22 -34.66 -24.79
N PRO A 56 28.18 -34.95 -23.90
CA PRO A 56 28.81 -36.26 -23.83
C PRO A 56 27.78 -37.33 -23.40
N PRO A 57 28.01 -38.61 -23.70
CA PRO A 57 27.18 -39.68 -23.17
C PRO A 57 27.17 -39.60 -21.63
N LEU A 58 25.96 -39.51 -21.07
CA LEU A 58 25.77 -39.49 -19.63
C LEU A 58 25.93 -40.91 -19.05
N PRO A 59 26.33 -41.04 -17.77
CA PRO A 59 26.22 -42.29 -17.04
C PRO A 59 24.82 -42.91 -17.21
N PRO A 60 24.69 -44.25 -17.35
CA PRO A 60 23.40 -44.90 -17.61
C PRO A 60 22.35 -44.67 -16.52
N GLU A 61 22.77 -44.26 -15.32
CA GLU A 61 21.93 -43.92 -14.19
C GLU A 61 21.31 -42.51 -14.30
N LEU A 62 21.81 -41.67 -15.21
CA LEU A 62 21.31 -40.32 -15.50
C LEU A 62 20.50 -40.32 -16.80
N SER A 63 19.23 -39.92 -16.70
CA SER A 63 18.34 -39.78 -17.85
C SER A 63 18.01 -38.32 -18.14
N ILE A 64 18.00 -37.96 -19.43
CA ILE A 64 17.57 -36.63 -19.88
C ILE A 64 16.04 -36.62 -19.98
N VAL A 65 15.40 -35.75 -19.20
CA VAL A 65 13.94 -35.55 -19.22
C VAL A 65 13.53 -34.57 -20.30
N SER A 66 14.26 -33.46 -20.42
CA SER A 66 14.01 -32.42 -21.41
C SER A 66 15.30 -31.64 -21.71
N SER A 67 15.37 -31.07 -22.91
CA SER A 67 16.45 -30.16 -23.31
C SER A 67 15.85 -28.97 -24.06
N SER A 68 16.20 -27.76 -23.65
CA SER A 68 15.74 -26.51 -24.26
C SER A 68 16.90 -25.56 -24.54
N ASP A 69 16.81 -24.83 -25.66
CA ASP A 69 17.81 -23.86 -26.09
C ASP A 69 17.24 -22.45 -26.08
N TYR A 70 17.92 -21.55 -25.37
CA TYR A 70 17.59 -20.14 -25.29
C TYR A 70 18.75 -19.32 -25.85
N THR A 71 18.47 -18.48 -26.83
CA THR A 71 19.46 -17.53 -27.35
C THR A 71 19.08 -16.12 -26.95
N GLN A 72 19.97 -15.42 -26.25
CA GLN A 72 19.84 -14.01 -25.92
C GLN A 72 20.89 -13.21 -26.69
N LEU A 73 20.45 -12.20 -27.45
CA LEU A 73 21.33 -11.28 -28.17
C LEU A 73 21.38 -9.95 -27.42
N GLN A 74 22.56 -9.52 -27.02
CA GLN A 74 22.80 -8.22 -26.39
C GLN A 74 23.67 -7.35 -27.31
N LEU A 75 23.10 -6.21 -27.71
CA LEU A 75 23.80 -5.21 -28.50
C LEU A 75 24.58 -4.30 -27.55
N THR A 76 25.89 -4.26 -27.67
CA THR A 76 26.78 -3.44 -26.84
C THR A 76 27.36 -2.32 -27.70
N MET A 77 27.17 -1.07 -27.30
CA MET A 77 27.73 0.08 -28.03
C MET A 77 29.12 0.45 -27.51
N PRO A 78 30.08 0.80 -28.39
CA PRO A 78 29.92 1.01 -29.84
C PRO A 78 30.34 -0.23 -30.66
N GLY A 79 29.36 -0.98 -31.19
CA GLY A 79 29.56 -1.97 -32.27
C GLY A 79 29.73 -3.45 -31.90
N GLY A 80 29.74 -3.83 -30.61
CA GLY A 80 29.93 -5.22 -30.17
C GLY A 80 28.60 -6.00 -30.04
N ARG A 81 28.43 -7.08 -30.82
CA ARG A 81 27.32 -8.04 -30.64
C ARG A 81 27.75 -9.11 -29.64
N ARG A 82 27.25 -9.07 -28.40
CA ARG A 82 27.43 -10.17 -27.44
C ARG A 82 26.23 -11.10 -27.52
N ARG A 83 26.47 -12.36 -27.81
CA ARG A 83 25.44 -13.41 -27.90
C ARG A 83 25.67 -14.40 -26.78
N THR A 84 24.63 -14.64 -25.99
CA THR A 84 24.62 -15.64 -24.92
C THR A 84 23.64 -16.74 -25.31
N VAL A 85 24.15 -17.93 -25.58
CA VAL A 85 23.34 -19.14 -25.83
C VAL A 85 23.34 -19.97 -24.56
N ARG A 86 22.15 -20.25 -24.02
CA ARG A 86 21.94 -21.12 -22.86
C ARG A 86 21.26 -22.40 -23.34
N ARG A 87 21.86 -23.56 -23.08
CA ARG A 87 21.22 -24.87 -23.23
C ARG A 87 20.92 -25.41 -21.84
N GLN A 88 19.66 -25.63 -21.53
CA GLN A 88 19.21 -26.22 -20.27
C GLN A 88 18.83 -27.67 -20.50
N ILE A 89 19.45 -28.57 -19.75
CA ILE A 89 19.22 -30.01 -19.83
C ILE A 89 18.72 -30.47 -18.48
N THR A 90 17.48 -30.96 -18.42
CA THR A 90 16.90 -31.50 -17.20
C THR A 90 17.31 -32.95 -17.05
N LEU A 91 18.01 -33.27 -15.97
CA LEU A 91 18.53 -34.59 -15.65
C LEU A 91 17.79 -35.19 -14.47
N VAL A 92 17.53 -36.50 -14.51
CA VAL A 92 17.03 -37.29 -13.38
C VAL A 92 17.95 -38.47 -13.14
N ALA A 93 18.36 -38.65 -11.88
CA ALA A 93 19.15 -39.78 -11.42
C ALA A 93 18.27 -40.92 -10.90
N ARG A 94 18.56 -42.15 -11.32
CA ARG A 94 17.82 -43.36 -10.95
C ARG A 94 18.38 -44.07 -9.73
N GLU A 95 19.65 -43.83 -9.41
CA GLU A 95 20.35 -44.45 -8.30
C GLU A 95 21.07 -43.39 -7.45
N PRO A 96 21.32 -43.64 -6.16
CA PRO A 96 22.12 -42.75 -5.34
C PRO A 96 23.60 -42.90 -5.68
N GLY A 97 24.32 -41.79 -5.66
CA GLY A 97 25.73 -41.77 -6.05
C GLY A 97 26.23 -40.39 -6.39
N ARG A 98 27.55 -40.28 -6.52
CA ARG A 98 28.20 -39.07 -7.04
C ARG A 98 28.46 -39.27 -8.52
N TYR A 99 27.79 -38.49 -9.35
CA TYR A 99 27.89 -38.57 -10.81
C TYR A 99 28.72 -37.40 -11.35
N GLU A 100 29.73 -37.72 -12.14
CA GLU A 100 30.55 -36.71 -12.82
C GLU A 100 30.10 -36.59 -14.28
N ILE A 101 29.68 -35.38 -14.66
CA ILE A 101 29.31 -35.05 -16.03
C ILE A 101 30.58 -34.59 -16.74
N ALA A 102 31.00 -35.34 -17.75
CA ALA A 102 32.18 -35.05 -18.53
C ALA A 102 32.10 -33.65 -19.19
N PRO A 103 33.25 -33.02 -19.49
CA PRO A 103 33.30 -31.71 -20.16
C PRO A 103 32.47 -31.66 -21.44
N ILE A 104 31.57 -30.69 -21.53
CA ILE A 104 30.67 -30.51 -22.68
C ILE A 104 31.44 -29.77 -23.77
N ALA A 105 31.48 -30.34 -24.97
CA ALA A 105 32.18 -29.78 -26.10
C ALA A 105 31.29 -28.80 -26.89
N VAL A 106 31.76 -27.57 -27.06
CA VAL A 106 31.08 -26.52 -27.82
C VAL A 106 31.96 -26.11 -28.98
N ARG A 107 31.42 -26.15 -30.21
CA ARG A 107 32.15 -25.70 -31.42
C ARG A 107 31.70 -24.29 -31.79
N VAL A 108 32.65 -23.36 -31.90
CA VAL A 108 32.41 -21.97 -32.32
C VAL A 108 33.42 -21.62 -33.40
N ARG A 109 32.95 -21.33 -34.63
CA ARG A 109 33.81 -20.97 -35.78
C ARG A 109 34.88 -22.02 -36.09
N GLY A 110 34.55 -23.30 -35.92
CA GLY A 110 35.48 -24.41 -36.15
C GLY A 110 36.46 -24.70 -35.00
N GLU A 111 36.57 -23.84 -33.98
CA GLU A 111 37.34 -24.12 -32.76
C GLU A 111 36.48 -24.81 -31.69
N GLN A 112 37.09 -25.70 -30.91
CA GLN A 112 36.41 -26.50 -29.89
C GLN A 112 36.74 -26.00 -28.49
N TYR A 113 35.71 -25.60 -27.75
CA TYR A 113 35.74 -25.19 -26.35
C TYR A 113 35.15 -26.29 -25.47
N ARG A 114 35.58 -26.39 -24.21
CA ARG A 114 35.11 -27.39 -23.25
C ARG A 114 34.74 -26.74 -21.93
N THR A 115 33.66 -27.20 -21.31
CA THR A 115 33.31 -26.80 -19.92
C THR A 115 34.23 -27.48 -18.90
N GLY A 116 34.16 -27.07 -17.64
CA GLY A 116 34.65 -27.89 -16.54
C GLY A 116 33.82 -29.17 -16.36
N VAL A 117 34.36 -30.12 -15.58
CA VAL A 117 33.60 -31.27 -15.07
C VAL A 117 32.58 -30.74 -14.07
N VAL A 118 31.33 -31.20 -14.15
CA VAL A 118 30.29 -30.82 -13.19
C VAL A 118 29.89 -32.06 -12.39
N THR A 119 29.90 -31.94 -11.06
CA THR A 119 29.55 -33.03 -10.15
C THR A 119 28.10 -32.90 -9.71
N LEU A 120 27.32 -33.96 -9.85
CA LEU A 120 25.99 -34.11 -9.26
C LEU A 120 26.07 -35.09 -8.08
N VAL A 121 25.64 -34.65 -6.90
CA VAL A 121 25.52 -35.54 -5.74
C VAL A 121 24.07 -36.01 -5.63
N VAL A 122 23.86 -37.32 -5.71
CA VAL A 122 22.53 -37.92 -5.58
C VAL A 122 22.45 -38.62 -4.24
N THR A 123 21.68 -38.05 -3.33
CA THR A 123 21.55 -38.56 -1.96
C THR A 123 20.58 -39.73 -1.90
N GLY A 124 20.96 -40.78 -1.17
CA GLY A 124 20.18 -42.00 -0.99
C GLY A 124 19.00 -41.88 -0.02
N SER A 125 18.87 -40.78 0.72
CA SER A 125 17.69 -40.52 1.52
C SER A 125 16.72 -39.64 0.73
N VAL A 126 15.78 -40.30 0.05
CA VAL A 126 14.42 -39.74 0.03
C VAL A 126 13.96 -39.83 1.48
N SER A 127 14.14 -38.76 2.26
CA SER A 127 13.49 -38.63 3.56
C SER A 127 12.05 -39.06 3.35
N ALA A 128 11.58 -40.06 4.10
CA ALA A 128 10.36 -40.82 3.79
C ALA A 128 9.21 -39.86 3.49
N ARG A 129 8.96 -39.62 2.20
CA ARG A 129 7.97 -38.65 1.74
C ARG A 129 6.63 -39.23 2.10
N SER A 130 6.00 -38.68 3.12
CA SER A 130 4.67 -39.13 3.44
C SER A 130 3.70 -38.60 2.40
N ARG A 131 2.84 -39.49 1.90
CA ARG A 131 1.90 -39.21 0.82
C ARG A 131 0.53 -39.72 1.21
N SER A 132 -0.47 -38.86 1.04
CA SER A 132 -1.88 -39.18 1.18
C SER A 132 -2.60 -38.92 -0.14
N ARG A 133 -3.59 -39.75 -0.48
CA ARG A 133 -4.40 -39.59 -1.70
C ARG A 133 -5.87 -39.49 -1.32
N GLY A 134 -6.57 -38.57 -1.96
CA GLY A 134 -8.02 -38.43 -1.83
C GLY A 134 -8.78 -39.42 -2.70
N PRO A 135 -10.12 -39.35 -2.68
CA PRO A 135 -10.97 -40.19 -3.51
C PRO A 135 -10.56 -40.11 -4.99
N ASN A 136 -10.51 -41.27 -5.66
CA ASN A 136 -10.11 -41.42 -7.07
C ASN A 136 -8.71 -40.84 -7.42
N ASP A 137 -7.81 -40.66 -6.45
CA ASP A 137 -6.48 -40.06 -6.64
C ASP A 137 -6.50 -38.62 -7.20
N GLU A 138 -7.63 -37.94 -7.17
CA GLU A 138 -7.80 -36.60 -7.74
C GLU A 138 -7.12 -35.49 -6.93
N VAL A 139 -6.84 -35.75 -5.65
CA VAL A 139 -6.06 -34.86 -4.79
C VAL A 139 -4.95 -35.65 -4.13
N ILE A 140 -3.72 -35.16 -4.22
CA ILE A 140 -2.55 -35.78 -3.60
C ILE A 140 -1.92 -34.78 -2.64
N LEU A 141 -1.74 -35.18 -1.38
CA LEU A 141 -1.00 -34.43 -0.38
C LEU A 141 0.35 -35.11 -0.14
N ARG A 142 1.43 -34.33 -0.20
CA ARG A 142 2.79 -34.78 0.12
C ARG A 142 3.39 -33.87 1.17
N ALA A 143 4.13 -34.46 2.11
CA ALA A 143 4.92 -33.70 3.06
C ALA A 143 6.26 -34.39 3.37
N TRP A 144 7.30 -33.60 3.58
CA TRP A 144 8.62 -34.07 4.02
C TRP A 144 9.39 -32.96 4.74
N LEU A 145 10.42 -33.36 5.48
CA LEU A 145 11.31 -32.44 6.21
C LEU A 145 12.66 -32.33 5.48
N THR A 146 13.23 -31.13 5.50
CA THR A 146 14.60 -30.89 5.03
C THR A 146 15.34 -29.96 6.00
N PRO A 147 16.43 -30.41 6.65
CA PRO A 147 16.85 -31.80 6.75
C PRO A 147 15.94 -32.61 7.69
N ASP A 148 16.07 -33.93 7.71
CA ASP A 148 15.40 -34.84 8.65
C ASP A 148 16.27 -35.21 9.87
N THR A 149 17.53 -34.78 9.85
CA THR A 149 18.44 -34.75 10.99
C THR A 149 19.04 -33.35 11.07
N ALA A 150 18.91 -32.69 12.22
CA ALA A 150 19.34 -31.30 12.40
C ALA A 150 19.98 -31.09 13.77
N TYR A 151 20.76 -30.04 13.94
CA TYR A 151 21.25 -29.62 15.25
C TYR A 151 20.19 -28.81 16.02
N VAL A 152 20.30 -28.75 17.34
CA VAL A 152 19.49 -27.82 18.16
C VAL A 152 19.65 -26.40 17.61
N GLY A 153 18.52 -25.71 17.38
CA GLY A 153 18.49 -24.35 16.83
C GLY A 153 18.64 -24.25 15.31
N GLU A 154 18.95 -25.34 14.60
CA GLU A 154 19.01 -25.36 13.13
C GLU A 154 17.61 -25.30 12.51
N GLN A 155 17.50 -24.68 11.32
CA GLN A 155 16.24 -24.64 10.60
C GLN A 155 15.91 -26.00 9.95
N VAL A 156 14.81 -26.60 10.36
CA VAL A 156 14.17 -27.72 9.69
C VAL A 156 12.96 -27.20 8.91
N THR A 157 13.01 -27.30 7.59
CA THR A 157 11.88 -26.89 6.74
C THR A 157 10.95 -28.06 6.48
N LEU A 158 9.69 -27.90 6.86
CA LEU A 158 8.60 -28.73 6.34
C LEU A 158 8.18 -28.20 4.99
N HIS A 159 8.25 -29.08 4.00
CA HIS A 159 7.72 -28.86 2.67
C HIS A 159 6.40 -29.61 2.55
N GLY A 160 5.37 -28.90 2.12
CA GLY A 160 4.07 -29.46 1.79
C GLY A 160 3.71 -29.18 0.34
N GLU A 161 3.27 -30.20 -0.39
CA GLU A 161 2.70 -30.06 -1.73
C GLU A 161 1.29 -30.64 -1.73
N ALA A 162 0.31 -29.82 -2.11
CA ALA A 162 -1.03 -30.29 -2.44
C ALA A 162 -1.23 -30.21 -3.95
N MET A 163 -1.60 -31.33 -4.54
CA MET A 163 -1.76 -31.48 -5.98
C MET A 163 -3.23 -31.73 -6.25
N PHE A 164 -3.87 -30.85 -7.02
CA PHE A 164 -5.28 -30.97 -7.37
C PHE A 164 -5.40 -31.30 -8.86
N SER A 165 -6.16 -32.34 -9.22
CA SER A 165 -6.50 -32.60 -10.60
C SER A 165 -7.23 -31.41 -11.21
N THR A 166 -7.15 -31.27 -12.53
CA THR A 166 -7.78 -30.14 -13.25
C THR A 166 -9.29 -30.04 -12.93
N ASP A 167 -9.97 -31.18 -12.79
CA ASP A 167 -11.41 -31.23 -12.52
C ASP A 167 -11.75 -30.79 -11.08
N VAL A 168 -11.04 -31.30 -10.07
CA VAL A 168 -11.23 -30.87 -8.67
C VAL A 168 -10.93 -29.39 -8.51
N ARG A 169 -9.87 -28.91 -9.15
CA ARG A 169 -9.44 -27.52 -9.08
C ARG A 169 -10.54 -26.53 -9.49
N LEU A 170 -11.29 -26.86 -10.53
CA LEU A 170 -12.42 -26.07 -11.03
C LEU A 170 -13.66 -26.14 -10.11
N GLN A 171 -13.75 -27.18 -9.28
CA GLN A 171 -14.87 -27.43 -8.37
C GLN A 171 -14.64 -26.90 -6.95
N LEU A 172 -13.43 -26.44 -6.62
CA LEU A 172 -13.10 -25.87 -5.31
C LEU A 172 -14.01 -24.68 -4.97
N ARG A 173 -14.69 -24.77 -3.83
CA ARG A 173 -15.60 -23.72 -3.35
C ARG A 173 -14.87 -22.54 -2.70
N ARG A 174 -13.72 -22.83 -2.07
CA ARG A 174 -12.85 -21.88 -1.37
C ARG A 174 -11.40 -22.32 -1.49
N ALA A 175 -10.47 -21.45 -1.08
CA ALA A 175 -9.06 -21.83 -0.96
C ALA A 175 -8.95 -23.02 0.01
N PRO A 176 -8.19 -24.08 -0.33
CA PRO A 176 -7.93 -25.18 0.59
C PRO A 176 -7.23 -24.68 1.86
N ASP A 177 -7.58 -25.28 3.01
CA ASP A 177 -6.94 -24.96 4.28
C ASP A 177 -5.81 -25.96 4.55
N TYR A 178 -4.58 -25.45 4.57
CA TYR A 178 -3.37 -26.20 4.88
C TYR A 178 -3.08 -26.11 6.38
N ILE A 179 -3.02 -27.25 7.06
CA ILE A 179 -2.80 -27.31 8.51
C ILE A 179 -1.50 -28.07 8.79
N PRO A 180 -0.36 -27.37 8.93
CA PRO A 180 0.90 -27.97 9.32
C PRO A 180 0.92 -28.30 10.83
N PRO A 181 1.74 -29.27 11.28
CA PRO A 181 1.88 -29.59 12.69
C PRO A 181 2.51 -28.44 13.49
N SER A 182 2.20 -28.40 14.79
CA SER A 182 2.74 -27.42 15.74
C SER A 182 3.29 -28.15 16.97
N PRO A 183 4.45 -28.81 16.86
CA PRO A 183 5.05 -29.57 17.96
C PRO A 183 5.50 -28.64 19.10
N SER A 184 5.40 -29.11 20.34
CA SER A 184 5.98 -28.44 21.51
C SER A 184 7.51 -28.50 21.48
N GLY A 185 8.18 -27.45 21.96
CA GLY A 185 9.65 -27.42 22.00
C GLY A 185 10.31 -26.94 20.69
N PHE A 186 9.55 -26.28 19.82
CA PHE A 186 10.04 -25.69 18.58
C PHE A 186 9.65 -24.22 18.48
N TRP A 187 10.56 -23.38 18.00
CA TRP A 187 10.14 -22.13 17.36
C TRP A 187 9.63 -22.44 15.96
N VAL A 188 8.54 -21.77 15.58
CA VAL A 188 7.86 -22.01 14.30
C VAL A 188 7.73 -20.72 13.54
N HIS A 189 8.02 -20.76 12.23
CA HIS A 189 7.81 -19.66 11.32
C HIS A 189 7.16 -20.14 10.03
N ASP A 190 6.05 -19.52 9.62
CA ASP A 190 5.42 -19.82 8.34
C ASP A 190 6.24 -19.20 7.21
N LEU A 191 6.63 -20.01 6.22
CA LEU A 191 7.37 -19.52 5.07
C LEU A 191 6.38 -19.03 4.01
N ALA A 192 6.78 -18.02 3.24
CA ALA A 192 5.99 -17.56 2.11
C ALA A 192 5.92 -18.69 1.06
N GLY A 193 4.78 -19.39 1.02
CA GLY A 193 4.55 -20.44 0.03
C GLY A 193 4.30 -19.86 -1.37
N SER A 194 4.61 -20.62 -2.41
CA SER A 194 4.19 -20.28 -3.76
C SER A 194 2.67 -20.53 -3.90
N THR A 195 1.91 -19.43 -3.93
CA THR A 195 0.49 -19.45 -4.32
C THR A 195 0.29 -19.64 -5.83
N ALA A 196 1.38 -19.64 -6.60
CA ALA A 196 1.37 -19.88 -8.02
C ALA A 196 1.17 -21.38 -8.30
N ALA A 197 -0.04 -21.70 -8.74
CA ALA A 197 -0.42 -22.91 -9.43
C ALA A 197 0.64 -23.36 -10.46
N ARG A 198 1.42 -24.41 -10.16
CA ARG A 198 2.36 -24.99 -11.14
C ARG A 198 1.79 -26.30 -11.68
N PRO A 199 1.51 -26.40 -12.99
CA PRO A 199 1.07 -27.66 -13.56
C PRO A 199 2.20 -28.70 -13.48
N ARG A 200 1.88 -29.91 -13.03
CA ARG A 200 2.79 -31.06 -12.95
C ARG A 200 2.06 -32.31 -13.43
N LEU A 201 2.67 -33.03 -14.36
CA LEU A 201 2.21 -34.33 -14.81
C LEU A 201 2.61 -35.40 -13.78
N VAL A 202 1.66 -36.19 -13.29
CA VAL A 202 1.91 -37.36 -12.42
C VAL A 202 1.18 -38.56 -12.99
N GLY A 203 1.93 -39.53 -13.53
CA GLY A 203 1.35 -40.57 -14.36
C GLY A 203 0.88 -39.97 -15.69
N ASP A 204 -0.37 -40.26 -16.07
CA ASP A 204 -1.02 -39.72 -17.28
C ASP A 204 -1.94 -38.52 -16.98
N GLU A 205 -2.01 -38.06 -15.72
CA GLU A 205 -2.89 -36.96 -15.31
C GLU A 205 -2.13 -35.68 -14.94
N MET A 206 -2.72 -34.55 -15.31
CA MET A 206 -2.20 -33.21 -15.02
C MET A 206 -2.78 -32.67 -13.70
N TYR A 207 -1.89 -32.33 -12.78
CA TYR A 207 -2.22 -31.72 -11.50
C TYR A 207 -1.72 -30.29 -11.40
N GLU A 208 -2.46 -29.45 -10.69
CA GLU A 208 -1.99 -28.15 -10.22
C GLU A 208 -1.35 -28.31 -8.83
N VAL A 209 -0.06 -27.99 -8.72
CA VAL A 209 0.71 -28.06 -7.48
C VAL A 209 0.65 -26.73 -6.76
N GLN A 210 0.21 -26.77 -5.50
CA GLN A 210 0.32 -25.68 -4.53
C GLN A 210 1.31 -26.10 -3.45
N SER A 211 2.33 -25.27 -3.22
CA SER A 211 3.39 -25.53 -2.25
C SER A 211 3.23 -24.63 -1.03
N PHE A 212 3.36 -25.21 0.16
CA PHE A 212 3.43 -24.47 1.42
C PHE A 212 4.65 -24.94 2.22
N GLY A 213 5.18 -24.04 3.05
CA GLY A 213 6.38 -24.29 3.81
C GLY A 213 6.27 -23.76 5.23
N ARG A 214 6.90 -24.45 6.18
CA ARG A 214 7.03 -24.00 7.57
C ARG A 214 8.41 -24.34 8.08
N ALA A 215 9.08 -23.37 8.68
CA ALA A 215 10.34 -23.56 9.36
C ALA A 215 10.11 -23.93 10.83
N TYR A 216 10.81 -24.96 11.28
CA TYR A 216 10.89 -25.41 12.67
C TYR A 216 12.32 -25.25 13.18
N PHE A 217 12.47 -24.71 14.39
CA PHE A 217 13.76 -24.63 15.07
C PHE A 217 13.67 -25.38 16.40
N PRO A 218 14.28 -26.56 16.52
CA PRO A 218 14.19 -27.38 17.73
C PRO A 218 14.96 -26.73 18.89
N LEU A 219 14.37 -26.78 20.09
CA LEU A 219 14.96 -26.19 21.30
C LEU A 219 15.78 -27.17 22.14
N ALA A 220 15.64 -28.47 21.90
CA ALA A 220 16.33 -29.51 22.64
C ALA A 220 16.70 -30.68 21.71
N PRO A 221 17.76 -31.46 22.03
CA PRO A 221 18.12 -32.64 21.28
C PRO A 221 17.16 -33.80 21.60
N GLY A 222 17.01 -34.73 20.65
CA GLY A 222 16.16 -35.90 20.79
C GLY A 222 15.50 -36.33 19.48
N GLU A 223 14.75 -37.43 19.55
CA GLU A 223 13.92 -37.89 18.44
C GLU A 223 12.50 -37.35 18.57
N TYR A 224 12.01 -36.70 17.52
CA TYR A 224 10.70 -36.09 17.46
C TYR A 224 9.84 -36.76 16.39
N VAL A 225 8.59 -37.04 16.75
CA VAL A 225 7.57 -37.51 15.82
C VAL A 225 6.55 -36.39 15.64
N LEU A 226 6.58 -35.74 14.50
CA LEU A 226 5.66 -34.68 14.14
C LEU A 226 4.33 -35.27 13.70
N ALA A 227 3.23 -34.65 14.15
CA ALA A 227 1.90 -35.02 13.74
C ALA A 227 1.72 -34.88 12.20
N PRO A 228 0.80 -35.64 11.60
CA PRO A 228 0.41 -35.49 10.19
C PRO A 228 0.15 -34.06 9.75
N VAL A 229 0.57 -33.75 8.53
CA VAL A 229 0.11 -32.56 7.82
C VAL A 229 -1.29 -32.83 7.30
N ARG A 230 -2.21 -31.88 7.51
CA ARG A 230 -3.61 -32.03 7.11
C ARG A 230 -4.00 -31.01 6.05
N LEU A 231 -4.85 -31.44 5.12
CA LEU A 231 -5.44 -30.63 4.05
C LEU A 231 -6.96 -30.75 4.12
N LEU A 232 -7.63 -29.63 4.32
CA LEU A 232 -9.09 -29.55 4.24
C LEU A 232 -9.49 -28.84 2.94
N TYR A 233 -10.35 -29.46 2.15
CA TYR A 233 -10.86 -28.85 0.91
C TYR A 233 -12.34 -29.14 0.71
N GLU A 234 -13.04 -28.18 0.08
CA GLU A 234 -14.46 -28.27 -0.23
C GLU A 234 -14.68 -28.20 -1.73
N VAL A 235 -15.38 -29.18 -2.30
CA VAL A 235 -15.76 -29.23 -3.71
C VAL A 235 -17.27 -29.13 -3.89
N ARG A 236 -17.71 -28.67 -5.07
CA ARG A 236 -19.13 -28.70 -5.46
C ARG A 236 -19.38 -29.89 -6.38
N ARG A 237 -19.98 -30.96 -5.84
CA ARG A 237 -20.34 -32.18 -6.58
C ARG A 237 -21.81 -32.54 -6.38
N GLY A 238 -22.36 -33.38 -7.26
CA GLY A 238 -23.73 -33.90 -7.16
C GLY A 238 -24.87 -32.97 -7.59
N PHE A 239 -26.11 -33.44 -7.41
CA PHE A 239 -27.34 -32.72 -7.75
C PHE A 239 -27.49 -31.46 -6.87
N LEU A 240 -27.72 -30.29 -7.49
CA LEU A 240 -27.76 -28.96 -6.86
C LEU A 240 -26.41 -28.38 -6.37
N PHE A 241 -25.26 -28.93 -6.77
CA PHE A 241 -23.93 -28.41 -6.37
C PHE A 241 -23.74 -28.36 -4.84
N ALA A 242 -24.20 -29.41 -4.14
CA ALA A 242 -24.02 -29.51 -2.71
C ALA A 242 -22.51 -29.50 -2.34
N PRO A 243 -22.13 -28.85 -1.23
CA PRO A 243 -20.73 -28.83 -0.79
C PRO A 243 -20.36 -30.19 -0.19
N GLU A 244 -19.31 -30.82 -0.72
CA GLU A 244 -18.65 -31.99 -0.15
C GLU A 244 -17.32 -31.54 0.47
N SER A 245 -17.10 -31.91 1.73
CA SER A 245 -15.86 -31.60 2.48
C SER A 245 -15.00 -32.84 2.59
N HIS A 246 -13.71 -32.70 2.29
CA HIS A 246 -12.74 -33.77 2.37
C HIS A 246 -11.53 -33.34 3.22
N GLU A 247 -11.00 -34.30 3.98
CA GLU A 247 -9.79 -34.16 4.78
C GLU A 247 -8.76 -35.20 4.30
N LEU A 248 -7.56 -34.75 3.96
CA LEU A 248 -6.40 -35.62 3.76
C LEU A 248 -5.41 -35.37 4.88
N ALA A 249 -4.81 -36.44 5.37
CA ALA A 249 -3.72 -36.39 6.34
C ALA A 249 -2.56 -37.24 5.84
N THR A 250 -1.35 -36.73 5.96
CA THR A 250 -0.13 -37.53 5.75
C THR A 250 0.08 -38.50 6.93
N ASP A 251 1.09 -39.34 6.84
CA ASP A 251 1.70 -40.00 7.99
C ASP A 251 2.46 -38.98 8.85
N SER A 252 2.78 -39.41 10.08
CA SER A 252 3.68 -38.68 10.96
C SER A 252 5.09 -38.61 10.38
N LEU A 253 5.74 -37.45 10.54
CA LEU A 253 7.10 -37.21 10.07
C LEU A 253 8.09 -37.39 11.23
N ARG A 254 9.23 -38.04 10.99
CA ARG A 254 10.28 -38.21 12.02
C ARG A 254 11.38 -37.17 11.82
N LEU A 255 11.88 -36.62 12.92
CA LEU A 255 12.98 -35.66 12.95
C LEU A 255 13.95 -36.06 14.06
N VAL A 256 15.24 -36.18 13.74
CA VAL A 256 16.30 -36.41 14.72
C VAL A 256 17.02 -35.10 15.00
N VAL A 257 17.10 -34.70 16.27
CA VAL A 257 17.79 -33.47 16.69
C VAL A 257 19.05 -33.81 17.49
N LEU A 258 20.20 -33.41 16.95
CA LEU A 258 21.51 -33.61 17.54
C LEU A 258 21.89 -32.44 18.48
N PRO A 259 22.58 -32.71 19.60
CA PRO A 259 23.17 -31.64 20.40
C PRO A 259 24.27 -30.91 19.63
N LEU A 260 24.51 -29.64 19.97
CA LEU A 260 25.63 -28.88 19.40
C LEU A 260 26.97 -29.46 19.88
N PRO A 261 28.01 -29.56 19.02
CA PRO A 261 29.32 -30.06 19.41
C PRO A 261 29.96 -29.23 20.54
N GLU A 262 30.61 -29.88 21.50
CA GLU A 262 31.37 -29.13 22.52
C GLU A 262 32.73 -28.66 22.02
N GLU A 263 33.30 -29.38 21.06
CA GLU A 263 34.60 -29.10 20.48
C GLU A 263 34.57 -27.83 19.61
N GLY A 264 35.56 -26.95 19.79
CA GLY A 264 35.67 -25.70 19.03
C GLY A 264 34.70 -24.59 19.47
N ARG A 265 33.87 -24.79 20.51
CA ARG A 265 32.89 -23.81 20.98
C ARG A 265 33.57 -22.56 21.59
N PRO A 266 33.41 -21.35 21.00
CA PRO A 266 34.00 -20.13 21.52
C PRO A 266 33.34 -19.65 22.82
N ALA A 267 34.08 -18.92 23.65
CA ALA A 267 33.55 -18.33 24.90
C ALA A 267 32.45 -17.27 24.65
N SER A 268 32.47 -16.61 23.48
CA SER A 268 31.45 -15.64 23.06
C SER A 268 30.17 -16.29 22.52
N PHE A 269 30.07 -17.61 22.49
CA PHE A 269 28.90 -18.34 21.97
C PHE A 269 27.73 -18.30 22.95
N THR A 270 26.64 -17.65 22.54
CA THR A 270 25.42 -17.49 23.36
C THR A 270 24.25 -18.37 22.92
N GLY A 271 24.42 -19.20 21.89
CA GLY A 271 23.38 -20.09 21.35
C GLY A 271 22.88 -19.73 19.96
N ALA A 272 23.57 -18.86 19.22
CA ALA A 272 23.21 -18.50 17.85
C ALA A 272 23.53 -19.65 16.86
N VAL A 273 22.53 -20.13 16.13
CA VAL A 273 22.69 -21.22 15.14
C VAL A 273 22.20 -20.77 13.78
N GLY A 274 23.05 -20.91 12.77
CA GLY A 274 22.85 -20.35 11.43
C GLY A 274 24.11 -19.65 10.92
N ARG A 275 23.95 -18.69 10.01
CA ARG A 275 25.07 -17.90 9.47
C ARG A 275 24.78 -16.42 9.64
N PHE A 276 25.66 -15.71 10.35
CA PHE A 276 25.42 -14.33 10.74
C PHE A 276 26.61 -13.42 10.45
N SER A 277 26.29 -12.15 10.21
CA SER A 277 27.22 -11.04 10.19
C SER A 277 26.79 -10.03 11.25
N VAL A 278 27.76 -9.36 11.86
CA VAL A 278 27.50 -8.37 12.91
C VAL A 278 28.02 -7.01 12.48
N ARG A 279 27.21 -5.98 12.69
CA ARG A 279 27.62 -4.57 12.58
C ARG A 279 27.31 -3.89 13.89
N ALA A 280 28.17 -2.98 14.31
CA ALA A 280 27.94 -2.20 15.52
C ALA A 280 28.22 -0.74 15.21
N ARG A 281 27.40 0.15 15.78
CA ARG A 281 27.58 1.59 15.70
C ARG A 281 27.24 2.22 17.05
N ILE A 282 27.85 3.36 17.32
CA ILE A 282 27.62 4.14 18.52
C ILE A 282 27.16 5.55 18.12
N GLU A 283 26.05 6.00 18.70
CA GLU A 283 25.43 7.28 18.36
C GLU A 283 24.96 8.00 19.64
N PRO A 284 25.42 9.23 19.91
CA PRO A 284 26.48 9.98 19.20
C PRO A 284 27.90 9.39 19.39
N THR A 285 28.88 9.82 18.57
CA THR A 285 30.30 9.41 18.68
C THR A 285 31.12 10.28 19.63
N GLU A 286 30.52 11.37 20.14
CA GLU A 286 31.06 12.26 21.15
C GLU A 286 29.97 12.54 22.20
N VAL A 287 30.31 12.44 23.48
CA VAL A 287 29.36 12.59 24.59
C VAL A 287 30.06 13.12 25.85
N PRO A 288 29.48 14.01 26.66
CA PRO A 288 30.04 14.37 27.96
C PRO A 288 30.07 13.20 28.94
N ALA A 289 31.04 13.16 29.85
CA ALA A 289 31.04 12.18 30.94
C ALA A 289 29.77 12.31 31.80
N GLY A 290 29.09 11.20 32.04
CA GLY A 290 27.81 11.11 32.76
C GLY A 290 26.56 11.11 31.88
N GLU A 291 26.68 11.34 30.58
CA GLU A 291 25.55 11.30 29.63
C GLU A 291 25.41 9.94 28.94
N ALA A 292 24.19 9.63 28.48
CA ALA A 292 23.85 8.37 27.85
C ALA A 292 24.18 8.36 26.36
N VAL A 293 24.81 7.28 25.89
CA VAL A 293 25.08 7.01 24.47
C VAL A 293 24.50 5.65 24.08
N ALA A 294 23.96 5.55 22.86
CA ALA A 294 23.38 4.31 22.37
C ALA A 294 24.41 3.48 21.58
N LEU A 295 24.64 2.24 22.01
CA LEU A 295 25.37 1.24 21.23
C LEU A 295 24.35 0.34 20.51
N VAL A 296 24.27 0.47 19.19
CA VAL A 296 23.39 -0.33 18.34
C VAL A 296 24.20 -1.43 17.67
N VAL A 297 23.88 -2.68 17.99
CA VAL A 297 24.46 -3.87 17.33
C VAL A 297 23.40 -4.54 16.48
N GLU A 298 23.66 -4.65 15.18
CA GLU A 298 22.81 -5.29 14.20
C GLU A 298 23.40 -6.63 13.80
N VAL A 299 22.68 -7.71 14.08
CA VAL A 299 22.99 -9.06 13.66
C VAL A 299 22.12 -9.41 12.46
N THR A 300 22.74 -9.64 11.31
CA THR A 300 22.06 -9.94 10.04
C THR A 300 22.47 -11.32 9.55
N GLY A 301 21.51 -12.16 9.17
CA GLY A 301 21.83 -13.49 8.64
C GLY A 301 20.64 -14.40 8.40
N GLU A 302 20.92 -15.71 8.40
CA GLU A 302 19.97 -16.79 8.18
C GLU A 302 19.91 -17.71 9.40
N GLY A 303 18.71 -18.09 9.84
CA GLY A 303 18.49 -18.96 11.01
C GLY A 303 17.32 -18.50 11.87
N ASN A 304 17.35 -18.83 13.18
CA ASN A 304 16.29 -18.46 14.12
C ASN A 304 16.39 -16.97 14.55
N ILE A 305 16.11 -16.04 13.65
CA ILE A 305 16.32 -14.59 13.87
C ILE A 305 15.62 -14.10 15.14
N LYS A 306 14.37 -14.49 15.38
CA LYS A 306 13.59 -14.05 16.55
C LYS A 306 14.20 -14.56 17.86
N GLY A 307 14.71 -15.79 17.86
CA GLY A 307 15.33 -16.43 19.00
C GLY A 307 16.81 -16.08 19.22
N LEU A 308 17.40 -15.19 18.42
CA LEU A 308 18.81 -14.84 18.57
C LEU A 308 19.06 -14.17 19.93
N PRO A 309 19.98 -14.71 20.76
CA PRO A 309 20.36 -14.09 22.02
C PRO A 309 21.26 -12.85 21.80
N PRO A 310 21.26 -11.88 22.73
CA PRO A 310 22.16 -10.73 22.65
C PRO A 310 23.64 -11.15 22.70
N PRO A 311 24.55 -10.48 21.97
CA PRO A 311 26.00 -10.65 22.15
C PRO A 311 26.43 -10.36 23.58
N LEU A 312 27.46 -11.07 24.04
CA LEU A 312 28.17 -10.73 25.27
C LEU A 312 28.99 -9.46 25.04
N LEU A 313 28.67 -8.40 25.79
CA LEU A 313 29.52 -7.21 25.79
C LEU A 313 30.78 -7.48 26.62
N PRO A 314 31.96 -7.06 26.14
CA PRO A 314 33.17 -7.09 26.95
C PRO A 314 33.04 -6.12 28.12
N ASP A 315 33.79 -6.36 29.19
CA ASP A 315 33.80 -5.47 30.34
C ASP A 315 34.40 -4.11 29.94
N LEU A 316 33.67 -3.03 30.21
CA LEU A 316 34.03 -1.67 29.82
C LEU A 316 34.35 -0.87 31.09
N ASP A 317 35.64 -0.67 31.36
CA ASP A 317 36.09 0.07 32.55
C ASP A 317 35.53 1.50 32.54
N GLY A 318 34.92 1.91 33.65
CA GLY A 318 34.33 3.22 33.83
C GLY A 318 33.10 3.51 32.97
N VAL A 319 32.40 2.48 32.47
CA VAL A 319 31.14 2.63 31.71
C VAL A 319 30.04 1.82 32.38
N ARG A 320 28.93 2.47 32.72
CA ARG A 320 27.71 1.77 33.15
C ARG A 320 26.91 1.32 31.94
N VAL A 321 26.61 0.02 31.88
CA VAL A 321 25.91 -0.62 30.76
C VAL A 321 24.52 -1.04 31.21
N PHE A 322 23.49 -0.59 30.48
CA PHE A 322 22.10 -0.99 30.70
C PHE A 322 21.69 -2.10 29.73
N PRO A 323 20.78 -3.01 30.13
CA PRO A 323 20.33 -4.11 29.28
C PRO A 323 19.73 -3.61 27.95
N PRO A 324 19.89 -4.38 26.85
CA PRO A 324 19.51 -3.91 25.54
C PRO A 324 18.00 -3.97 25.30
N THR A 325 17.50 -3.09 24.45
CA THR A 325 16.22 -3.30 23.76
C THR A 325 16.42 -4.12 22.49
N GLU A 326 15.42 -4.94 22.14
CA GLU A 326 15.50 -5.86 20.99
C GLU A 326 14.43 -5.52 19.94
N GLU A 327 14.86 -5.35 18.69
CA GLU A 327 13.97 -5.21 17.54
C GLU A 327 14.30 -6.27 16.51
N THR A 328 13.28 -6.88 15.89
CA THR A 328 13.47 -7.96 14.91
C THR A 328 12.70 -7.68 13.63
N GLU A 329 13.39 -7.83 12.51
CA GLU A 329 12.85 -7.67 11.17
C GLU A 329 13.14 -8.94 10.36
N ILE A 330 12.08 -9.70 10.03
CA ILE A 330 12.19 -10.94 9.25
C ILE A 330 11.83 -10.64 7.79
N GLN A 331 12.69 -11.05 6.87
CA GLN A 331 12.45 -10.90 5.44
C GLN A 331 11.64 -12.09 4.92
N PRO A 332 10.62 -11.87 4.06
CA PRO A 332 9.87 -12.96 3.46
C PRO A 332 10.72 -13.65 2.39
N ASP A 333 11.20 -14.84 2.70
CA ASP A 333 11.92 -15.73 1.79
C ASP A 333 11.19 -17.09 1.75
N GLU A 334 11.22 -17.77 0.60
CA GLU A 334 10.45 -18.99 0.33
C GLU A 334 11.08 -20.25 0.98
N ALA A 335 12.39 -20.22 1.26
CA ALA A 335 13.14 -21.43 1.66
C ALA A 335 13.85 -21.34 3.02
N ARG A 336 14.39 -20.18 3.38
CA ARG A 336 15.17 -19.95 4.61
C ARG A 336 14.65 -18.75 5.37
N VAL A 337 14.66 -18.80 6.70
CA VAL A 337 14.32 -17.64 7.52
C VAL A 337 15.53 -16.72 7.56
N ARG A 338 15.35 -15.51 7.02
CA ARG A 338 16.38 -14.48 6.96
C ARG A 338 15.90 -13.21 7.63
N GLY A 339 16.80 -12.44 8.19
CA GLY A 339 16.42 -11.21 8.85
C GLY A 339 17.55 -10.49 9.55
N VAL A 340 17.14 -9.46 10.27
CA VAL A 340 17.99 -8.59 11.06
C VAL A 340 17.43 -8.54 12.47
N LYS A 341 18.28 -8.74 13.47
CA LYS A 341 17.97 -8.45 14.87
C LYS A 341 18.87 -7.32 15.37
N ARG A 342 18.24 -6.26 15.88
CA ARG A 342 18.94 -5.09 16.42
C ARG A 342 18.87 -5.13 17.94
N PHE A 343 20.02 -4.98 18.58
CA PHE A 343 20.18 -4.87 20.02
C PHE A 343 20.71 -3.48 20.33
N THR A 344 20.02 -2.73 21.20
CA THR A 344 20.43 -1.36 21.56
C THR A 344 20.71 -1.25 23.05
N TRP A 345 21.99 -1.13 23.42
CA TRP A 345 22.40 -0.84 24.80
C TRP A 345 22.48 0.66 25.03
N VAL A 346 22.18 1.07 26.26
CA VAL A 346 22.51 2.41 26.74
C VAL A 346 23.80 2.31 27.57
N LEU A 347 24.82 3.07 27.17
CA LEU A 347 26.11 3.16 27.85
C LEU A 347 26.23 4.54 28.50
N ILE A 348 26.76 4.61 29.72
CA ILE A 348 27.03 5.88 30.42
C ILE A 348 28.50 5.87 30.87
N PRO A 349 29.41 6.58 30.17
CA PRO A 349 30.80 6.70 30.59
C PRO A 349 30.93 7.66 31.76
N ASP A 350 31.65 7.26 32.81
CA ASP A 350 31.77 8.00 34.06
C ASP A 350 33.02 8.91 34.10
N ARG A 351 33.95 8.75 33.15
CA ARG A 351 35.21 9.52 33.08
C ARG A 351 35.44 10.10 31.69
N PRO A 352 35.96 11.34 31.59
CA PRO A 352 36.34 11.93 30.30
C PRO A 352 37.58 11.26 29.71
N GLY A 353 37.67 11.27 28.38
CA GLY A 353 38.77 10.66 27.62
C GLY A 353 38.29 10.01 26.33
N ARG A 354 39.23 9.49 25.54
CA ARG A 354 38.91 8.75 24.32
C ARG A 354 38.77 7.26 24.66
N LEU A 355 37.54 6.78 24.71
CA LEU A 355 37.24 5.38 24.99
C LEU A 355 37.27 4.57 23.69
N GLN A 356 38.29 3.70 23.55
CA GLN A 356 38.33 2.74 22.45
C GLN A 356 37.47 1.53 22.80
N LEU A 357 36.34 1.38 22.11
CA LEU A 357 35.50 0.20 22.28
C LEU A 357 36.11 -0.99 21.52
N PRO A 358 36.27 -2.15 22.17
CA PRO A 358 36.69 -3.37 21.49
C PRO A 358 35.63 -3.83 20.47
N PRO A 359 36.04 -4.60 19.45
CA PRO A 359 35.09 -5.19 18.49
C PRO A 359 34.09 -6.10 19.21
N ILE A 360 32.83 -6.06 18.81
CA ILE A 360 31.82 -6.98 19.33
C ILE A 360 31.96 -8.30 18.57
N GLU A 361 32.23 -9.36 19.31
CA GLU A 361 32.27 -10.72 18.79
C GLU A 361 30.90 -11.39 18.91
N TYR A 362 30.42 -11.98 17.83
CA TYR A 362 29.20 -12.77 17.79
C TYR A 362 29.50 -14.15 17.25
N ALA A 363 29.70 -15.10 18.16
CA ALA A 363 29.95 -16.49 17.80
C ALA A 363 28.64 -17.22 17.48
N TYR A 364 28.67 -17.98 16.39
CA TYR A 364 27.54 -18.79 15.93
C TYR A 364 28.02 -20.17 15.46
N PHE A 365 27.11 -21.13 15.45
CA PHE A 365 27.34 -22.45 14.87
C PHE A 365 26.74 -22.50 13.46
N ASP A 366 27.57 -22.74 12.44
CA ASP A 366 27.11 -22.95 11.07
C ASP A 366 26.84 -24.46 10.85
N PRO A 367 25.57 -24.87 10.73
CA PRO A 367 25.21 -26.27 10.58
C PRO A 367 25.64 -26.86 9.23
N GLU A 368 25.86 -26.05 8.19
CA GLU A 368 26.32 -26.54 6.89
C GLU A 368 27.81 -26.91 6.92
N LEU A 369 28.60 -26.14 7.67
CA LEU A 369 30.03 -26.38 7.86
C LEU A 369 30.32 -27.29 9.06
N VAL A 370 29.32 -27.54 9.91
CA VAL A 370 29.43 -28.27 11.17
C VAL A 370 30.57 -27.70 12.02
N ALA A 371 30.64 -26.37 12.10
CA ALA A 371 31.72 -25.66 12.76
C ALA A 371 31.24 -24.35 13.39
N TYR A 372 31.96 -23.91 14.43
CA TYR A 372 31.78 -22.60 15.01
C TYR A 372 32.56 -21.53 14.23
N ASP A 373 31.94 -20.37 14.07
CA ASP A 373 32.56 -19.18 13.48
C ASP A 373 32.21 -17.94 14.30
N VAL A 374 32.99 -16.87 14.15
CA VAL A 374 32.88 -15.64 14.96
C VAL A 374 32.83 -14.42 14.05
N ALA A 375 31.65 -13.83 13.94
CA ALA A 375 31.49 -12.54 13.28
C ALA A 375 32.02 -11.43 14.21
N ARG A 376 32.79 -10.49 13.65
CA ARG A 376 33.37 -9.36 14.39
C ARG A 376 32.89 -8.04 13.81
N SER A 377 32.48 -7.12 14.68
CA SER A 377 32.15 -5.75 14.31
C SER A 377 33.38 -4.83 14.42
N SER A 378 33.29 -3.64 13.84
CA SER A 378 34.25 -2.55 14.05
C SER A 378 33.52 -1.35 14.65
N LEU A 379 34.03 -0.81 15.76
CA LEU A 379 33.46 0.37 16.42
C LEU A 379 34.46 1.53 16.36
N PRO A 380 34.00 2.77 16.07
CA PRO A 380 34.83 3.94 16.24
C PRO A 380 35.09 4.21 17.73
N ALA A 381 36.18 4.94 18.02
CA ALA A 381 36.43 5.41 19.38
C ALA A 381 35.36 6.43 19.81
N LEU A 382 34.84 6.30 21.02
CA LEU A 382 33.92 7.26 21.63
C LEU A 382 34.74 8.38 22.28
N ALA A 383 34.49 9.62 21.87
CA ALA A 383 35.08 10.79 22.51
C ALA A 383 34.24 11.18 23.73
N VAL A 384 34.79 11.05 24.93
CA VAL A 384 34.11 11.44 26.16
C VAL A 384 34.64 12.80 26.62
N GLY A 385 33.81 13.83 26.50
CA GLY A 385 34.13 15.19 26.96
C GLY A 385 34.16 15.28 28.50
N PRO A 386 34.79 16.33 29.07
CA PRO A 386 34.72 16.62 30.50
C PRO A 386 33.27 16.61 31.00
N ALA A 387 33.05 16.09 32.22
CA ALA A 387 31.73 16.13 32.86
C ALA A 387 31.23 17.58 32.84
N ALA A 388 30.12 17.81 32.14
CA ALA A 388 29.63 19.16 31.92
C ALA A 388 29.06 19.71 33.24
N TRP A 389 29.83 20.55 33.94
CA TRP A 389 29.23 21.56 34.82
C TRP A 389 28.88 22.79 33.97
N ALA A 390 27.59 22.89 33.65
CA ALA A 390 26.82 24.07 33.29
C ALA A 390 27.60 25.28 32.70
N GLY A 391 27.60 25.43 31.37
CA GLY A 391 28.10 26.67 30.75
C GLY A 391 28.30 26.66 29.23
N ALA A 392 27.20 26.61 28.48
CA ALA A 392 27.03 27.19 27.14
C ALA A 392 27.99 26.77 25.99
N ALA A 393 27.65 25.69 25.28
CA ALA A 393 27.79 25.58 23.81
C ALA A 393 26.92 24.46 23.20
N GLU A 394 25.69 24.34 23.68
CA GLU A 394 24.45 24.04 22.94
C GLU A 394 23.39 24.01 24.04
N THR A 395 22.70 25.12 24.24
CA THR A 395 21.44 25.16 24.99
C THR A 395 20.38 24.44 24.17
N GLY A 396 20.56 23.13 24.06
CA GLY A 396 19.53 22.12 24.03
C GLY A 396 19.67 21.29 25.29
N ALA A 397 19.77 21.94 26.46
CA ALA A 397 19.07 21.36 27.59
C ALA A 397 17.71 20.95 27.02
N ALA A 398 17.29 19.73 27.32
CA ALA A 398 15.93 19.30 27.14
C ALA A 398 14.98 20.13 28.03
N THR A 399 15.08 21.45 27.98
CA THR A 399 14.04 22.39 28.33
C THR A 399 12.98 22.18 27.26
N THR A 400 11.83 21.67 27.70
CA THR A 400 10.55 21.87 27.03
C THR A 400 10.53 23.24 26.35
N ALA A 401 10.13 23.32 25.08
CA ALA A 401 10.13 24.59 24.36
C ALA A 401 9.39 25.69 25.16
N VAL A 402 9.84 26.94 24.98
CA VAL A 402 9.38 28.14 25.71
C VAL A 402 7.87 28.11 25.93
N ILE A 403 7.42 28.36 27.16
CA ILE A 403 5.99 28.42 27.49
C ILE A 403 5.27 29.42 26.58
N ARG A 404 4.04 29.09 26.22
CA ARG A 404 3.23 29.91 25.32
C ARG A 404 2.64 31.07 26.11
N ALA A 405 3.08 32.28 25.79
CA ALA A 405 2.72 33.50 26.52
C ALA A 405 1.23 33.89 26.38
N THR A 406 0.54 33.37 25.37
CA THR A 406 -0.88 33.66 25.14
C THR A 406 -1.73 32.39 25.06
N PRO A 407 -2.98 32.44 25.56
CA PRO A 407 -3.96 31.39 25.33
C PRO A 407 -4.17 31.16 23.84
N SER A 408 -4.46 29.92 23.45
CA SER A 408 -4.76 29.61 22.05
C SER A 408 -6.13 30.11 21.60
N GLY A 409 -7.02 30.40 22.54
CA GLY A 409 -8.41 30.73 22.26
C GLY A 409 -9.22 29.49 21.85
N PRO A 410 -10.53 29.63 21.61
CA PRO A 410 -11.35 28.50 21.19
C PRO A 410 -10.84 27.90 19.86
N PRO A 411 -10.99 26.57 19.65
CA PRO A 411 -10.55 25.93 18.43
C PRO A 411 -11.15 26.61 17.19
N ARG A 412 -10.34 26.80 16.14
CA ARG A 412 -10.73 27.52 14.90
C ARG A 412 -11.99 26.95 14.23
N LEU A 413 -12.26 25.67 14.44
CA LEU A 413 -13.38 24.93 13.85
C LEU A 413 -14.54 24.70 14.83
N ARG A 414 -14.58 25.41 15.97
CA ARG A 414 -15.68 25.27 16.95
C ARG A 414 -17.06 25.52 16.33
N TRP A 415 -17.14 26.35 15.28
CA TRP A 415 -18.38 26.61 14.53
C TRP A 415 -18.99 25.33 13.92
N VAL A 416 -18.17 24.31 13.63
CA VAL A 416 -18.62 23.01 13.10
C VAL A 416 -19.46 22.25 14.16
N ARG A 417 -19.35 22.60 15.44
CA ARG A 417 -20.20 22.05 16.52
C ARG A 417 -21.46 22.86 16.81
N THR A 418 -21.70 23.95 16.08
CA THR A 418 -22.90 24.78 16.30
C THR A 418 -24.16 24.13 15.72
N ARG A 419 -25.32 24.52 16.25
CA ARG A 419 -26.63 24.05 15.76
C ARG A 419 -26.86 24.41 14.28
N TRP A 420 -26.26 25.50 13.80
CA TRP A 420 -26.32 25.91 12.39
C TRP A 420 -25.55 24.95 11.48
N PHE A 421 -24.36 24.51 11.90
CA PHE A 421 -23.62 23.52 11.14
C PHE A 421 -24.33 22.17 11.09
N ALA A 422 -25.02 21.79 12.16
CA ALA A 422 -25.83 20.57 12.17
C ALA A 422 -26.94 20.56 11.09
N ALA A 423 -27.33 21.72 10.55
CA ALA A 423 -28.28 21.81 9.43
C ALA A 423 -27.62 21.57 8.05
N VAL A 424 -26.30 21.76 7.91
CA VAL A 424 -25.56 21.65 6.64
C VAL A 424 -25.67 20.27 5.98
N PRO A 425 -25.57 19.14 6.71
CA PRO A 425 -25.76 17.81 6.13
C PRO A 425 -27.14 17.57 5.51
N PHE A 426 -28.14 18.39 5.81
CA PHE A 426 -29.50 18.26 5.26
C PHE A 426 -29.71 19.02 3.93
N LEU A 427 -28.80 19.92 3.54
CA LEU A 427 -28.87 20.67 2.27
C LEU A 427 -29.01 19.78 1.01
N PRO A 428 -28.32 18.62 0.90
CA PRO A 428 -28.54 17.65 -0.16
C PRO A 428 -29.99 17.21 -0.37
N LEU A 429 -30.76 17.06 0.71
CA LEU A 429 -32.16 16.61 0.62
C LEU A 429 -33.05 17.70 0.02
N ALA A 430 -32.82 18.95 0.42
CA ALA A 430 -33.49 20.12 -0.17
C ALA A 430 -33.11 20.28 -1.66
N GLY A 431 -31.82 20.11 -1.99
CA GLY A 431 -31.33 20.13 -3.37
C GLY A 431 -31.94 19.03 -4.25
N LEU A 432 -32.06 17.81 -3.73
CA LEU A 432 -32.70 16.70 -4.44
C LEU A 432 -34.19 16.97 -4.69
N ALA A 433 -34.92 17.47 -3.69
CA ALA A 433 -36.34 17.86 -3.85
C ALA A 433 -36.50 18.95 -4.93
N TRP A 434 -35.60 19.94 -4.97
CA TRP A 434 -35.55 20.95 -6.01
C TRP A 434 -35.28 20.36 -7.40
N VAL A 435 -34.26 19.49 -7.54
CA VAL A 435 -33.95 18.83 -8.83
C VAL A 435 -35.14 18.00 -9.34
N LEU A 436 -35.83 17.28 -8.44
CA LEU A 436 -37.01 16.50 -8.80
C LEU A 436 -38.19 17.37 -9.22
N THR A 437 -38.42 18.52 -8.57
CA THR A 437 -39.48 19.46 -8.96
C THR A 437 -39.19 20.15 -10.29
N VAL A 438 -37.94 20.57 -10.54
CA VAL A 438 -37.49 21.09 -11.84
C VAL A 438 -37.66 20.04 -12.94
N ARG A 439 -37.29 18.79 -12.68
CA ARG A 439 -37.46 17.68 -13.65
C ARG A 439 -38.92 17.38 -13.94
N ARG A 440 -39.79 17.42 -12.93
CA ARG A 440 -41.26 17.31 -13.11
C ARG A 440 -41.81 18.45 -13.97
N ARG A 441 -41.33 19.69 -13.80
CA ARG A 441 -41.71 20.84 -14.65
C ARG A 441 -41.16 20.72 -16.07
N ALA A 442 -39.92 20.27 -16.25
CA ALA A 442 -39.30 20.10 -17.57
C ALA A 442 -39.96 18.98 -18.39
N SER A 443 -40.46 17.92 -17.73
CA SER A 443 -41.18 16.81 -18.39
C SER A 443 -42.58 17.20 -18.87
N ARG A 444 -43.08 18.40 -18.53
CA ARG A 444 -44.34 18.96 -19.04
C ARG A 444 -44.17 19.76 -20.33
N ARG A 445 -42.95 19.95 -20.84
CA ARG A 445 -42.70 20.53 -22.17
C ARG A 445 -42.72 19.42 -23.24
N PRO A 446 -43.37 19.63 -24.40
CA PRO A 446 -43.37 18.61 -25.47
C PRO A 446 -41.93 18.31 -25.92
N PRO A 447 -41.58 17.05 -26.19
CA PRO A 447 -40.23 16.67 -26.57
C PRO A 447 -39.89 17.23 -27.95
N VAL A 448 -38.76 17.97 -28.05
CA VAL A 448 -38.20 18.41 -29.33
C VAL A 448 -37.80 17.16 -30.14
N PRO A 449 -38.28 16.97 -31.38
CA PRO A 449 -37.93 15.82 -32.19
C PRO A 449 -36.43 15.77 -32.45
N SER A 450 -35.82 14.58 -32.29
CA SER A 450 -34.39 14.39 -32.57
C SER A 450 -34.05 14.70 -34.03
N LYS A 451 -32.91 15.35 -34.31
CA LYS A 451 -32.42 15.65 -35.68
C LYS A 451 -32.54 14.45 -36.65
N ARG A 452 -32.29 13.23 -36.17
CA ARG A 452 -32.44 12.00 -36.97
C ARG A 452 -33.88 11.75 -37.47
N ARG A 453 -34.89 12.05 -36.65
CA ARG A 453 -36.32 11.93 -37.03
C ARG A 453 -36.72 13.01 -38.02
N LEU A 454 -36.23 14.24 -37.84
CA LEU A 454 -36.45 15.34 -38.79
C LEU A 454 -35.85 15.00 -40.17
N ARG A 455 -34.61 14.52 -40.21
CA ARG A 455 -33.95 14.03 -41.45
C ARG A 455 -34.72 12.91 -42.14
N ALA A 456 -35.22 11.93 -41.37
CA ALA A 456 -36.00 10.84 -41.91
C ALA A 456 -37.33 11.34 -42.51
N GLY A 457 -38.05 12.23 -41.82
CA GLY A 457 -39.27 12.85 -42.33
C GLY A 457 -39.03 13.68 -43.59
N ARG A 458 -37.94 14.47 -43.63
CA ARG A 458 -37.54 15.23 -44.83
C ARG A 458 -37.25 14.31 -46.02
N ARG A 459 -36.47 13.25 -45.82
CA ARG A 459 -36.16 12.27 -46.89
C ARG A 459 -37.42 11.61 -47.43
N GLN A 460 -38.35 11.22 -46.56
CA GLN A 460 -39.62 10.64 -46.98
C GLN A 460 -40.42 11.63 -47.84
N ARG A 461 -40.60 12.88 -47.39
CA ARG A 461 -41.31 13.92 -48.15
C ARG A 461 -40.68 14.20 -49.51
N MET A 462 -39.34 14.23 -49.58
CA MET A 462 -38.64 14.48 -50.85
C MET A 462 -38.75 13.29 -51.81
N ALA A 463 -38.69 12.06 -51.31
CA ALA A 463 -38.90 10.85 -52.13
C ALA A 463 -40.33 10.78 -52.71
N GLU A 464 -41.34 11.18 -51.93
CA GLU A 464 -42.73 11.28 -52.42
C GLU A 464 -42.85 12.29 -53.56
N ILE A 465 -42.18 13.45 -53.46
CA ILE A 465 -42.18 14.50 -54.49
C ILE A 465 -41.40 14.09 -55.74
N GLU A 466 -40.32 13.32 -55.59
CA GLU A 466 -39.50 12.82 -56.71
C GLU A 466 -40.32 11.98 -57.70
N THR A 467 -41.27 11.18 -57.20
CA THR A 467 -42.16 10.37 -58.05
C THR A 467 -43.03 11.22 -58.99
N LEU A 468 -43.29 12.48 -58.64
CA LEU A 468 -44.16 13.39 -59.38
C LEU A 468 -43.40 14.13 -60.49
N VAL A 469 -42.07 14.06 -60.52
CA VAL A 469 -41.21 14.77 -61.48
C VAL A 469 -41.51 14.36 -62.94
N GLY A 470 -41.79 13.07 -63.17
CA GLY A 470 -42.12 12.53 -64.49
C GLY A 470 -43.57 12.73 -64.94
N GLY A 471 -44.48 13.10 -64.04
CA GLY A 471 -45.90 13.27 -64.33
C GLY A 471 -46.25 14.67 -64.85
N GLN A 472 -47.49 14.88 -65.30
CA GLN A 472 -48.02 16.22 -65.64
C GLN A 472 -48.67 16.92 -64.44
N ASP A 473 -48.26 16.55 -63.21
CA ASP A 473 -48.92 17.02 -61.99
C ASP A 473 -48.61 18.50 -61.72
N THR A 474 -49.62 19.34 -61.83
CA THR A 474 -49.54 20.78 -61.55
C THR A 474 -49.29 21.08 -60.06
N ALA A 475 -49.48 20.10 -59.17
CA ALA A 475 -49.20 20.23 -57.75
C ALA A 475 -47.72 20.07 -57.38
N PHE A 476 -46.85 19.62 -58.30
CA PHE A 476 -45.44 19.35 -58.04
C PHE A 476 -44.70 20.55 -57.42
N PHE A 477 -44.77 21.72 -58.06
CA PHE A 477 -44.07 22.92 -57.60
C PHE A 477 -44.58 23.43 -56.25
N GLY A 478 -45.89 23.33 -56.02
CA GLY A 478 -46.50 23.70 -54.73
C GLY A 478 -46.06 22.78 -53.59
N ARG A 479 -45.98 21.47 -53.84
CA ARG A 479 -45.50 20.48 -52.85
C ARG A 479 -44.00 20.65 -52.58
N LEU A 480 -43.19 20.89 -53.61
CA LEU A 480 -41.76 21.12 -53.47
C LEU A 480 -41.47 22.41 -52.68
N ALA A 481 -42.15 23.51 -52.99
CA ALA A 481 -42.00 24.76 -52.23
C ALA A 481 -42.38 24.61 -50.74
N ALA A 482 -43.50 23.93 -50.46
CA ALA A 482 -43.91 23.66 -49.08
C ALA A 482 -42.89 22.77 -48.34
N ALA A 483 -42.41 21.71 -48.99
CA ALA A 483 -41.45 20.80 -48.37
C ALA A 483 -40.09 21.47 -48.10
N VAL A 484 -39.63 22.37 -48.97
CA VAL A 484 -38.43 23.19 -48.73
C VAL A 484 -38.64 24.13 -47.54
N ARG A 485 -39.77 24.86 -47.46
CA ARG A 485 -40.03 25.75 -46.31
C ARG A 485 -40.11 25.02 -44.99
N THR A 486 -40.83 23.90 -44.94
CA THR A 486 -40.90 23.07 -43.73
C THR A 486 -39.52 22.54 -43.35
N ALA A 487 -38.70 22.13 -44.31
CA ALA A 487 -37.33 21.69 -44.03
C ALA A 487 -36.46 22.82 -43.44
N LEU A 488 -36.57 24.04 -43.96
CA LEU A 488 -35.84 25.21 -43.42
C LEU A 488 -36.33 25.59 -42.02
N ALA A 489 -37.64 25.59 -41.79
CA ALA A 489 -38.23 25.87 -40.49
C ALA A 489 -37.79 24.85 -39.42
N GLU A 490 -37.73 23.56 -39.79
CA GLU A 490 -37.26 22.47 -38.93
C GLU A 490 -35.75 22.56 -38.66
N GLU A 491 -34.92 22.86 -39.67
CA GLU A 491 -33.45 22.86 -39.56
C GLU A 491 -32.93 24.05 -38.72
N PHE A 492 -33.52 25.24 -38.90
CA PHE A 492 -33.14 26.44 -38.17
C PHE A 492 -33.96 26.69 -36.91
N ALA A 493 -34.92 25.81 -36.59
CA ALA A 493 -35.86 25.94 -35.48
C ALA A 493 -36.62 27.28 -35.47
N LEU A 494 -37.01 27.73 -36.66
CA LEU A 494 -37.74 28.98 -36.90
C LEU A 494 -39.12 28.66 -37.50
N PRO A 495 -40.17 28.48 -36.67
CA PRO A 495 -41.52 28.15 -37.16
C PRO A 495 -42.12 29.21 -38.09
N THR A 496 -41.60 30.44 -38.04
CA THR A 496 -42.02 31.55 -38.91
C THR A 496 -41.67 31.31 -40.38
N LEU A 497 -40.62 30.54 -40.68
CA LEU A 497 -40.21 30.23 -42.07
C LEU A 497 -41.22 29.38 -42.83
N ASP A 498 -42.02 28.57 -42.13
CA ASP A 498 -43.02 27.68 -42.76
C ASP A 498 -44.12 28.49 -43.50
N ARG A 499 -44.36 29.73 -43.04
CA ARG A 499 -45.39 30.65 -43.57
C ARG A 499 -44.85 31.96 -44.13
N ALA A 500 -43.52 32.12 -44.19
CA ALA A 500 -42.89 33.33 -44.69
C ALA A 500 -43.10 33.49 -46.21
N ALA A 501 -43.29 34.73 -46.67
CA ALA A 501 -43.25 35.04 -48.10
C ALA A 501 -41.81 34.90 -48.63
N PRO A 502 -41.58 34.56 -49.91
CA PRO A 502 -40.23 34.40 -50.46
C PRO A 502 -39.28 35.58 -50.20
N ALA A 503 -39.82 36.81 -50.21
CA ALA A 503 -39.07 38.03 -49.91
C ALA A 503 -38.53 38.09 -48.48
N ASP A 504 -39.24 37.50 -47.51
CA ASP A 504 -38.87 37.51 -46.08
C ASP A 504 -37.96 36.32 -45.71
N VAL A 505 -37.94 35.26 -46.53
CA VAL A 505 -37.11 34.07 -46.25
C VAL A 505 -35.63 34.42 -46.23
N ARG A 506 -35.18 35.33 -47.10
CA ARG A 506 -33.78 35.75 -47.16
C ARG A 506 -33.33 36.41 -45.86
N SER A 507 -34.05 37.43 -45.39
CA SER A 507 -33.71 38.14 -44.15
C SER A 507 -33.77 37.22 -42.93
N LEU A 508 -34.78 36.36 -42.85
CA LEU A 508 -34.91 35.39 -41.77
C LEU A 508 -33.76 34.37 -41.72
N LEU A 509 -33.24 33.94 -42.87
CA LEU A 509 -32.09 33.04 -42.95
C LEU A 509 -30.77 33.77 -42.64
N GLU A 510 -30.60 35.01 -43.10
CA GLU A 510 -29.44 35.85 -42.78
C GLU A 510 -29.38 36.18 -41.28
N ASP A 511 -30.51 36.51 -40.65
CA ASP A 511 -30.66 36.70 -39.20
C ASP A 511 -30.36 35.41 -38.43
N ALA A 512 -30.70 34.27 -39.02
CA ALA A 512 -30.31 32.95 -38.52
C ALA A 512 -28.82 32.65 -38.75
N GLY A 513 -28.03 33.57 -39.32
CA GLY A 513 -26.58 33.47 -39.53
C GLY A 513 -26.15 32.71 -40.79
N VAL A 514 -27.05 32.54 -41.77
CA VAL A 514 -26.72 31.91 -43.06
C VAL A 514 -26.03 32.94 -43.96
N ALA A 515 -25.03 32.52 -44.74
CA ALA A 515 -24.33 33.41 -45.66
C ALA A 515 -25.30 34.02 -46.69
N ALA A 516 -25.20 35.33 -46.93
CA ALA A 516 -26.13 36.08 -47.78
C ALA A 516 -26.29 35.50 -49.20
N ALA A 517 -25.23 34.92 -49.76
CA ALA A 517 -25.29 34.23 -51.06
C ALA A 517 -26.22 33.01 -51.02
N LEU A 518 -26.07 32.16 -50.00
CA LEU A 518 -26.85 30.92 -49.84
C LEU A 518 -28.30 31.20 -49.41
N ALA A 519 -28.52 32.21 -48.57
CA ALA A 519 -29.85 32.70 -48.21
C ALA A 519 -30.58 33.28 -49.44
N GLY A 520 -29.85 34.01 -50.30
CA GLY A 520 -30.36 34.51 -51.57
C GLY A 520 -30.73 33.39 -52.56
N GLU A 521 -29.90 32.36 -52.69
CA GLU A 521 -30.21 31.19 -53.53
C GLU A 521 -31.48 30.46 -53.06
N ALA A 522 -31.65 30.27 -51.75
CA ALA A 522 -32.83 29.61 -51.18
C ALA A 522 -34.13 30.40 -51.39
N ALA A 523 -34.09 31.72 -51.17
CA ALA A 523 -35.23 32.60 -51.42
C ALA A 523 -35.59 32.65 -52.91
N GLY A 524 -34.59 32.76 -53.78
CA GLY A 524 -34.77 32.79 -55.24
C GLY A 524 -35.35 31.48 -55.79
N LEU A 525 -34.94 30.32 -55.25
CA LEU A 525 -35.54 29.04 -55.60
C LEU A 525 -37.03 29.01 -55.21
N LEU A 526 -37.38 29.39 -53.98
CA LEU A 526 -38.79 29.40 -53.53
C LEU A 526 -39.65 30.31 -54.39
N GLU A 527 -39.14 31.49 -54.77
CA GLU A 527 -39.86 32.41 -55.65
C GLU A 527 -40.07 31.82 -57.05
N ARG A 528 -39.07 31.14 -57.62
CA ARG A 528 -39.21 30.43 -58.91
C ARG A 528 -40.24 29.31 -58.84
N LEU A 529 -40.20 28.50 -57.77
CA LEU A 529 -41.17 27.42 -57.56
C LEU A 529 -42.60 27.95 -57.40
N GLU A 530 -42.78 29.08 -56.72
CA GLU A 530 -44.10 29.72 -56.58
C GLU A 530 -44.61 30.30 -57.90
N ARG A 531 -43.73 30.89 -58.72
CA ARG A 531 -44.09 31.43 -60.03
C ARG A 531 -44.47 30.34 -61.02
N ALA A 532 -43.66 29.27 -61.09
CA ALA A 532 -43.89 28.11 -61.96
C ALA A 532 -45.23 27.41 -61.67
N ARG A 533 -45.77 27.54 -60.45
CA ARG A 533 -47.11 27.04 -60.09
C ARG A 533 -48.24 27.72 -60.85
N PHE A 534 -48.06 28.98 -61.27
CA PHE A 534 -49.09 29.80 -61.89
C PHE A 534 -48.85 30.05 -63.37
N GLU A 535 -47.89 29.35 -63.99
CA GLU A 535 -47.64 29.47 -65.42
C GLU A 535 -48.75 28.79 -66.25
N PRO A 536 -49.21 29.42 -67.35
CA PRO A 536 -50.30 28.87 -68.16
C PRO A 536 -49.99 27.51 -68.79
N VAL A 537 -48.71 27.24 -69.04
CA VAL A 537 -48.20 25.96 -69.54
C VAL A 537 -47.22 25.42 -68.50
N PRO A 538 -47.50 24.26 -67.87
CA PRO A 538 -46.62 23.74 -66.84
C PRO A 538 -45.28 23.32 -67.47
N PRO A 539 -44.14 23.71 -66.87
CA PRO A 539 -42.82 23.43 -67.42
C PRO A 539 -42.57 21.92 -67.56
N GLY A 540 -41.69 21.56 -68.50
CA GLY A 540 -41.43 20.18 -68.90
C GLY A 540 -40.79 19.30 -67.80
N PRO A 541 -40.71 17.98 -68.01
CA PRO A 541 -40.11 17.06 -67.04
C PRO A 541 -38.63 17.34 -66.77
N GLU A 542 -37.89 17.88 -67.74
CA GLU A 542 -36.48 18.25 -67.56
C GLU A 542 -36.32 19.44 -66.60
N GLU A 543 -37.18 20.43 -66.71
CA GLU A 543 -37.17 21.61 -65.84
C GLU A 543 -37.64 21.26 -64.42
N ARG A 544 -38.64 20.37 -64.28
CA ARG A 544 -39.01 19.79 -62.97
C ARG A 544 -37.85 19.04 -62.32
N ARG A 545 -37.08 18.25 -63.09
CA ARG A 545 -35.88 17.55 -62.59
C ARG A 545 -34.81 18.53 -62.12
N ALA A 546 -34.58 19.60 -62.89
CA ALA A 546 -33.60 20.63 -62.54
C ALA A 546 -33.97 21.33 -61.22
N CYS A 547 -35.23 21.76 -61.07
CA CYS A 547 -35.70 22.40 -59.84
C CYS A 547 -35.64 21.47 -58.61
N PHE A 548 -35.94 20.18 -58.78
CA PHE A 548 -35.84 19.20 -57.68
C PHE A 548 -34.39 18.98 -57.24
N ALA A 549 -33.47 18.81 -58.19
CA ALA A 549 -32.05 18.63 -57.92
C ALA A 549 -31.45 19.87 -57.24
N GLU A 550 -31.85 21.07 -57.67
CA GLU A 550 -31.44 22.33 -57.06
C GLU A 550 -31.94 22.46 -55.60
N ALA A 551 -33.20 22.10 -55.34
CA ALA A 551 -33.77 22.09 -53.99
C ALA A 551 -33.01 21.14 -53.04
N MET A 552 -32.68 19.94 -53.50
CA MET A 552 -31.92 18.97 -52.72
C MET A 552 -30.50 19.46 -52.41
N ARG A 553 -29.80 20.00 -53.42
CA ARG A 553 -28.46 20.59 -53.25
C ARG A 553 -28.47 21.72 -52.21
N LEU A 554 -29.45 22.62 -52.27
CA LEU A 554 -29.54 23.77 -51.37
C LEU A 554 -29.84 23.35 -49.94
N LEU A 555 -30.72 22.37 -49.73
CA LEU A 555 -31.03 21.86 -48.39
C LEU A 555 -29.82 21.17 -47.75
N GLU A 556 -29.01 20.43 -48.51
CA GLU A 556 -27.77 19.82 -48.02
C GLU A 556 -26.72 20.88 -47.64
N ALA A 557 -26.55 21.91 -48.48
CA ALA A 557 -25.62 23.01 -48.20
C ALA A 557 -26.03 23.79 -46.94
N LEU A 558 -27.32 24.06 -46.74
CA LEU A 558 -27.84 24.75 -45.57
C LEU A 558 -27.73 23.91 -44.30
N GLU A 559 -27.94 22.60 -44.37
CA GLU A 559 -27.75 21.67 -43.24
C GLU A 559 -26.28 21.65 -42.76
N ALA A 560 -25.32 21.63 -43.69
CA ALA A 560 -23.90 21.69 -43.35
C ALA A 560 -23.55 22.96 -42.55
N THR A 561 -24.19 24.10 -42.85
CA THR A 561 -23.99 25.34 -42.09
C THR A 561 -24.63 25.31 -40.70
N ALA A 562 -25.77 24.63 -40.55
CA ALA A 562 -26.46 24.51 -39.27
C ALA A 562 -25.72 23.60 -38.27
N ASP A 563 -25.08 22.52 -38.75
CA ASP A 563 -24.31 21.60 -37.91
C ASP A 563 -22.97 22.20 -37.41
N GLY A 564 -22.37 23.14 -38.15
CA GLY A 564 -21.14 23.83 -37.77
C GLY A 564 -21.25 24.74 -36.53
N ARG A 565 -22.46 25.20 -36.16
CA ARG A 565 -22.68 26.11 -35.02
C ARG A 565 -22.66 25.44 -33.64
N GLY A 566 -22.67 24.11 -33.57
CA GLY A 566 -22.80 23.35 -32.31
C GLY A 566 -21.54 23.29 -31.41
N HIS A 567 -20.41 23.86 -31.81
CA HIS A 567 -19.10 23.64 -31.16
C HIS A 567 -18.60 24.78 -30.26
N ALA A 568 -19.37 25.87 -30.06
CA ALA A 568 -18.99 26.96 -29.16
C ALA A 568 -19.85 26.97 -27.88
N ALA A 569 -19.56 26.09 -26.93
CA ALA A 569 -20.03 26.22 -25.54
C ALA A 569 -18.82 26.12 -24.59
N PRO A 570 -18.70 27.01 -23.59
CA PRO A 570 -17.54 27.03 -22.71
C PRO A 570 -17.47 25.76 -21.83
N GLY A 571 -16.25 25.24 -21.66
CA GLY A 571 -15.98 23.94 -21.04
C GLY A 571 -16.28 23.81 -19.53
N PRO A 572 -16.30 22.56 -19.01
CA PRO A 572 -16.89 22.17 -17.72
C PRO A 572 -15.98 22.40 -16.48
N GLY A 573 -15.03 23.32 -16.55
CA GLY A 573 -14.02 23.53 -15.49
C GLY A 573 -14.45 24.45 -14.34
N THR A 574 -15.49 25.27 -14.49
CA THR A 574 -15.75 26.40 -13.57
C THR A 574 -16.67 26.07 -12.39
N THR A 575 -17.44 24.98 -12.43
CA THR A 575 -18.43 24.67 -11.37
C THR A 575 -17.85 23.87 -10.20
N ALA A 576 -16.82 23.06 -10.42
CA ALA A 576 -16.10 22.38 -9.33
C ALA A 576 -15.26 23.38 -8.51
N SER A 577 -14.69 24.39 -9.18
CA SER A 577 -13.92 25.46 -8.55
C SER A 577 -14.76 26.39 -7.69
N LEU A 578 -16.05 26.58 -8.00
CA LEU A 578 -16.96 27.44 -7.22
C LEU A 578 -17.48 26.79 -5.92
N VAL A 579 -17.60 25.46 -5.87
CA VAL A 579 -17.97 24.75 -4.62
C VAL A 579 -16.78 24.69 -3.67
N LEU A 580 -15.57 24.49 -4.20
CA LEU A 580 -14.33 24.54 -3.42
C LEU A 580 -14.02 25.99 -2.95
N ALA A 581 -14.22 26.99 -3.82
CA ALA A 581 -14.09 28.41 -3.47
C ALA A 581 -15.21 28.89 -2.53
N GLY A 582 -16.43 28.36 -2.62
CA GLY A 582 -17.52 28.66 -1.70
C GLY A 582 -17.30 28.10 -0.29
N LEU A 583 -16.71 26.92 -0.17
CA LEU A 583 -16.29 26.33 1.11
C LEU A 583 -15.04 27.02 1.69
N LEU A 584 -14.13 27.53 0.84
CA LEU A 584 -12.97 28.34 1.24
C LEU A 584 -13.32 29.82 1.52
N ALA A 585 -14.42 30.35 0.97
CA ALA A 585 -14.87 31.72 1.24
C ALA A 585 -15.73 31.82 2.52
N PHE A 586 -16.39 30.74 2.94
CA PHE A 586 -17.16 30.71 4.19
C PHE A 586 -16.29 30.46 5.44
N SER A 587 -15.01 30.12 5.27
CA SER A 587 -14.02 30.18 6.36
C SER A 587 -13.59 31.61 6.73
N ALA A 588 -14.14 32.63 6.05
CA ALA A 588 -13.90 34.04 6.33
C ALA A 588 -15.10 34.75 6.98
N ALA A 589 -16.06 34.02 7.56
CA ALA A 589 -16.94 34.64 8.55
C ALA A 589 -16.08 34.92 9.80
N PRO A 590 -15.99 36.19 10.27
CA PRO A 590 -15.36 36.45 11.54
C PRO A 590 -16.32 35.89 12.58
N ALA A 591 -16.09 34.65 13.01
CA ALA A 591 -16.44 34.32 14.38
C ALA A 591 -15.61 35.29 15.19
N ALA A 592 -16.24 36.36 15.67
CA ALA A 592 -15.67 37.21 16.69
C ALA A 592 -15.39 36.30 17.88
N ALA A 593 -14.19 35.71 17.88
CA ALA A 593 -13.64 35.00 18.99
C ALA A 593 -13.49 36.08 20.05
N GLN A 594 -14.43 36.11 20.99
CA GLN A 594 -14.21 36.82 22.23
C GLN A 594 -12.96 36.17 22.83
N ALA A 595 -11.82 36.85 22.69
CA ALA A 595 -10.64 36.57 23.48
C ALA A 595 -11.11 36.47 24.94
N PRO A 596 -10.60 35.53 25.74
CA PRO A 596 -10.98 35.44 27.15
C PRO A 596 -10.80 36.82 27.79
N GLN A 597 -11.91 37.50 28.10
CA GLN A 597 -11.88 38.83 28.70
C GLN A 597 -12.03 38.71 30.22
N GLY A 598 -11.25 39.49 30.96
CA GLY A 598 -11.31 39.59 32.41
C GLY A 598 -10.41 38.60 33.15
N SER A 599 -10.87 38.16 34.33
CA SER A 599 -10.08 37.43 35.35
C SER A 599 -9.40 36.14 34.87
N GLY A 600 -9.88 35.48 33.82
CA GLY A 600 -9.29 34.27 33.25
C GLY A 600 -7.94 34.53 32.58
N LEU A 601 -7.81 35.61 31.80
CA LEU A 601 -6.53 35.97 31.17
C LEU A 601 -5.48 36.33 32.24
N ALA A 602 -5.88 37.06 33.28
CA ALA A 602 -5.01 37.38 34.40
C ALA A 602 -4.57 36.14 35.22
N ALA A 603 -5.35 35.06 35.22
CA ALA A 603 -4.93 33.79 35.83
C ALA A 603 -3.89 33.06 34.96
N PHE A 604 -4.05 33.09 33.63
CA PHE A 604 -3.08 32.53 32.69
C PHE A 604 -1.76 33.29 32.71
N GLU A 605 -1.80 34.62 32.70
CA GLU A 605 -0.60 35.48 32.76
C GLU A 605 0.18 35.26 34.06
N ARG A 606 -0.50 35.22 35.22
CA ARG A 606 0.15 34.88 36.49
C ARG A 606 0.78 33.48 36.49
N ALA A 607 0.17 32.51 35.82
CA ALA A 607 0.74 31.17 35.69
C ALA A 607 2.01 31.16 34.81
N VAL A 608 2.02 31.96 33.74
CA VAL A 608 3.19 32.18 32.88
C VAL A 608 4.32 32.87 33.67
N GLU A 609 4.00 33.89 34.46
CA GLU A 609 4.95 34.57 35.35
C GLU A 609 5.53 33.63 36.41
N ALA A 610 4.67 32.84 37.08
CA ALA A 610 5.11 31.84 38.07
C ALA A 610 6.07 30.82 37.46
N TYR A 611 5.79 30.34 36.25
CA TYR A 611 6.69 29.44 35.53
C TYR A 611 8.04 30.12 35.23
N GLY A 612 8.02 31.36 34.77
CA GLY A 612 9.24 32.15 34.51
C GLY A 612 10.07 32.42 35.77
N ALA A 613 9.40 32.50 36.93
CA ALA A 613 10.03 32.60 38.25
C ALA A 613 10.54 31.26 38.80
N GLY A 614 10.32 30.14 38.09
CA GLY A 614 10.69 28.79 38.51
C GLY A 614 9.74 28.14 39.51
N ASP A 615 8.61 28.77 39.84
CA ASP A 615 7.56 28.19 40.68
C ASP A 615 6.61 27.34 39.82
N PHE A 616 7.08 26.15 39.47
CA PHE A 616 6.37 25.24 38.57
C PHE A 616 5.08 24.68 39.18
N ALA A 617 5.01 24.55 40.51
CA ALA A 617 3.80 24.11 41.20
C ALA A 617 2.69 25.16 41.11
N ALA A 618 3.00 26.43 41.43
CA ALA A 618 2.04 27.53 41.28
C ALA A 618 1.63 27.73 39.82
N ALA A 619 2.56 27.57 38.87
CA ALA A 619 2.25 27.61 37.44
C ALA A 619 1.27 26.51 37.03
N ALA A 620 1.50 25.27 37.45
CA ALA A 620 0.60 24.15 37.15
C ALA A 620 -0.80 24.37 37.73
N GLU A 621 -0.91 24.87 38.97
CA GLU A 621 -2.20 25.22 39.56
C GLU A 621 -2.92 26.33 38.79
N GLY A 622 -2.19 27.38 38.39
CA GLY A 622 -2.73 28.48 37.59
C GLY A 622 -3.26 28.03 36.22
N PHE A 623 -2.50 27.20 35.50
CA PHE A 623 -2.96 26.64 34.22
C PHE A 623 -4.15 25.68 34.40
N ARG A 624 -4.17 24.86 35.47
CA ARG A 624 -5.31 23.99 35.79
C ARG A 624 -6.57 24.80 36.09
N HIS A 625 -6.45 25.90 36.83
CA HIS A 625 -7.57 26.81 37.11
C HIS A 625 -8.10 27.46 35.82
N PHE A 626 -7.20 27.89 34.93
CA PHE A 626 -7.59 28.41 33.61
C PHE A 626 -8.32 27.36 32.76
N LEU A 627 -7.80 26.14 32.71
CA LEU A 627 -8.37 25.02 31.95
C LEU A 627 -9.75 24.58 32.48
N ALA A 628 -10.09 24.83 33.75
CA ALA A 628 -11.43 24.57 34.29
C ALA A 628 -12.50 25.42 33.58
N ALA A 629 -12.17 26.65 33.18
CA ALA A 629 -13.05 27.51 32.39
C ALA A 629 -12.84 27.33 30.86
N HIS A 630 -11.64 26.92 30.45
CA HIS A 630 -11.23 26.83 29.05
C HIS A 630 -10.63 25.46 28.69
N PRO A 631 -11.41 24.36 28.77
CA PRO A 631 -10.88 22.99 28.62
C PRO A 631 -10.37 22.67 27.20
N GLU A 632 -10.73 23.47 26.20
CA GLU A 632 -10.32 23.30 24.80
C GLU A 632 -9.09 24.15 24.42
N ASP A 633 -8.43 24.82 25.38
CA ASP A 633 -7.24 25.63 25.10
C ASP A 633 -5.97 24.77 25.03
N ALA A 634 -5.49 24.53 23.81
CA ALA A 634 -4.31 23.70 23.55
C ALA A 634 -3.01 24.30 24.12
N ASN A 635 -2.89 25.63 24.18
CA ASN A 635 -1.69 26.29 24.73
C ASN A 635 -1.64 26.15 26.25
N ALA A 636 -2.79 26.25 26.92
CA ALA A 636 -2.87 26.02 28.37
C ALA A 636 -2.54 24.57 28.74
N TRP A 637 -3.04 23.59 27.97
CA TRP A 637 -2.65 22.18 28.16
C TRP A 637 -1.15 21.95 27.90
N TYR A 638 -0.59 22.60 26.87
CA TYR A 638 0.85 22.55 26.59
C TYR A 638 1.67 23.08 27.76
N ASN A 639 1.33 24.28 28.26
CA ASN A 639 2.03 24.92 29.36
C ASN A 639 1.87 24.15 30.68
N LEU A 640 0.70 23.57 30.94
CA LEU A 640 0.47 22.71 32.09
C LEU A 640 1.40 21.48 32.05
N GLY A 641 1.55 20.85 30.89
CA GLY A 641 2.50 19.74 30.72
C GLY A 641 3.94 20.16 30.95
N SER A 642 4.34 21.33 30.45
CA SER A 642 5.68 21.89 30.71
C SER A 642 5.89 22.18 32.19
N ALA A 643 4.91 22.76 32.89
CA ALA A 643 4.99 23.03 34.33
C ALA A 643 5.16 21.72 35.13
N TYR A 644 4.36 20.70 34.83
CA TYR A 644 4.52 19.39 35.48
C TYR A 644 5.87 18.74 35.19
N PHE A 645 6.37 18.85 33.96
CA PHE A 645 7.68 18.28 33.61
C PHE A 645 8.81 18.93 34.38
N GLN A 646 8.82 20.26 34.49
CA GLN A 646 9.81 20.99 35.27
C GLN A 646 9.68 20.75 36.79
N ALA A 647 8.46 20.47 37.27
CA ALA A 647 8.21 20.05 38.65
C ALA A 647 8.63 18.59 38.94
N GLY A 648 9.10 17.83 37.94
CA GLY A 648 9.45 16.42 38.07
C GLY A 648 8.24 15.46 38.05
N GLU A 649 7.04 15.97 37.81
CA GLU A 649 5.77 15.22 37.74
C GLU A 649 5.54 14.63 36.33
N ARG A 650 6.42 13.71 35.93
CA ARG A 650 6.46 13.14 34.56
C ARG A 650 5.12 12.60 34.05
N GLY A 651 4.38 11.84 34.87
CA GLY A 651 3.11 11.22 34.43
C GLY A 651 2.03 12.24 34.11
N ARG A 652 1.93 13.28 34.94
CA ARG A 652 1.02 14.43 34.74
C ARG A 652 1.44 15.28 33.53
N ALA A 653 2.74 15.42 33.28
CA ALA A 653 3.25 16.09 32.10
C ALA A 653 2.81 15.39 30.81
N ILE A 654 3.00 14.07 30.74
CA ILE A 654 2.58 13.24 29.59
C ILE A 654 1.08 13.35 29.36
N TRP A 655 0.28 13.26 30.42
CA TRP A 655 -1.18 13.41 30.34
C TRP A 655 -1.59 14.77 29.76
N ALA A 656 -1.05 15.88 30.29
CA ALA A 656 -1.40 17.22 29.83
C ALA A 656 -0.96 17.48 28.37
N TRP A 657 0.21 16.99 27.97
CA TRP A 657 0.64 17.08 26.57
C TRP A 657 -0.18 16.19 25.63
N LEU A 658 -0.65 15.03 26.06
CA LEU A 658 -1.58 14.22 25.27
C LEU A 658 -2.92 14.94 25.06
N GLN A 659 -3.42 15.67 26.05
CA GLN A 659 -4.59 16.55 25.88
C GLN A 659 -4.32 17.65 24.84
N ALA A 660 -3.17 18.33 24.93
CA ALA A 660 -2.76 19.33 23.95
C ALA A 660 -2.66 18.73 22.53
N ALA A 661 -2.05 17.55 22.39
CA ALA A 661 -1.89 16.84 21.13
C ALA A 661 -3.24 16.40 20.53
N ARG A 662 -4.23 16.02 21.34
CA ARG A 662 -5.58 15.68 20.83
C ARG A 662 -6.31 16.91 20.28
N LEU A 663 -6.06 18.08 20.83
CA LEU A 663 -6.59 19.36 20.34
C LEU A 663 -5.83 19.85 19.11
N ARG A 664 -4.51 19.66 19.06
CA ARG A 664 -3.64 20.00 17.92
C ARG A 664 -2.70 18.84 17.55
N PRO A 665 -3.18 17.85 16.78
CA PRO A 665 -2.41 16.64 16.45
C PRO A 665 -1.15 16.88 15.60
N ARG A 666 -0.98 18.09 15.07
CA ARG A 666 0.17 18.49 14.21
C ARG A 666 1.15 19.42 14.93
N ASP A 667 0.99 19.58 16.25
CA ASP A 667 1.86 20.44 17.05
C ASP A 667 3.20 19.74 17.32
N GLY A 668 4.22 20.11 16.55
CA GLY A 668 5.55 19.47 16.59
C GLY A 668 6.26 19.62 17.93
N GLU A 669 6.02 20.73 18.66
CA GLU A 669 6.59 20.96 19.99
C GLU A 669 6.00 20.02 21.03
N VAL A 670 4.68 19.81 21.01
CA VAL A 670 4.01 18.84 21.89
C VAL A 670 4.60 17.44 21.66
N MET A 671 4.78 17.04 20.40
CA MET A 671 5.36 15.73 20.07
C MET A 671 6.84 15.60 20.44
N HIS A 672 7.60 16.69 20.36
CA HIS A 672 8.95 16.73 20.89
C HIS A 672 8.96 16.53 22.41
N ASN A 673 8.12 17.26 23.15
CA ASN A 673 8.02 17.17 24.60
C ASN A 673 7.53 15.77 25.09
N LEU A 674 6.58 15.15 24.38
CA LEU A 674 6.14 13.78 24.69
C LEU A 674 7.25 12.74 24.53
N ARG A 675 8.09 12.88 23.49
CA ARG A 675 9.29 12.03 23.30
C ARG A 675 10.32 12.29 24.39
N LEU A 676 10.48 13.55 24.78
CA LEU A 676 11.41 13.93 25.83
C LEU A 676 11.01 13.36 27.20
N ALA A 677 9.72 13.40 27.54
CA ALA A 677 9.19 12.71 28.71
C ALA A 677 9.09 11.19 28.53
N GLN A 678 9.66 10.63 27.45
CA GLN A 678 9.69 9.20 27.18
C GLN A 678 8.28 8.57 27.27
N ALA A 679 7.29 9.21 26.66
CA ALA A 679 5.95 8.63 26.54
C ALA A 679 6.02 7.35 25.70
N GLY A 680 5.44 6.25 26.20
CA GLY A 680 5.49 4.95 25.54
C GLY A 680 4.87 4.99 24.14
N GLN A 681 5.51 4.34 23.16
CA GLN A 681 5.05 4.32 21.77
C GLN A 681 3.62 3.77 21.64
N GLU A 682 3.29 2.72 22.39
CA GLU A 682 1.93 2.16 22.39
C GLU A 682 0.90 3.13 22.98
N LEU A 683 1.25 3.87 24.04
CA LEU A 683 0.39 4.93 24.59
C LEU A 683 0.13 6.01 23.52
N LEU A 684 1.18 6.48 22.82
CA LEU A 684 1.03 7.48 21.77
C LEU A 684 0.13 7.00 20.63
N GLN A 685 0.35 5.77 20.14
CA GLN A 685 -0.42 5.18 19.05
C GLN A 685 -1.90 5.03 19.39
N ARG A 686 -2.22 4.67 20.64
CA ARG A 686 -3.61 4.48 21.08
C ARG A 686 -4.30 5.78 21.52
N ALA A 687 -3.55 6.72 22.11
CA ALA A 687 -4.08 7.98 22.63
C ALA A 687 -4.35 9.03 21.55
N LEU A 688 -3.56 9.03 20.48
CA LEU A 688 -3.62 10.01 19.40
C LEU A 688 -4.41 9.47 18.20
N PRO A 689 -5.06 10.34 17.41
CA PRO A 689 -5.80 9.90 16.24
C PRO A 689 -4.83 9.34 15.17
N PRO A 690 -5.19 8.24 14.47
CA PRO A 690 -4.31 7.59 13.49
C PRO A 690 -4.02 8.49 12.27
N VAL A 691 -4.96 9.38 11.96
CA VAL A 691 -4.75 10.49 11.03
C VAL A 691 -4.65 11.75 11.88
N PRO A 692 -3.66 12.64 11.66
CA PRO A 692 -3.45 13.84 12.47
C PRO A 692 -4.48 14.92 12.11
N LEU A 693 -5.75 14.61 12.35
CA LEU A 693 -6.91 15.46 12.24
C LEU A 693 -7.54 15.58 13.63
N SER A 694 -7.79 16.81 14.05
CA SER A 694 -8.61 17.10 15.21
C SER A 694 -10.04 16.59 14.99
N SER A 695 -10.79 16.37 16.08
CA SER A 695 -12.18 15.91 15.99
C SER A 695 -13.04 16.85 15.13
N ASP A 696 -12.77 18.15 15.16
CA ASP A 696 -13.53 19.13 14.38
C ASP A 696 -13.17 19.08 12.88
N GLU A 697 -11.90 18.84 12.54
CA GLU A 697 -11.48 18.61 11.16
C GLU A 697 -12.08 17.32 10.59
N THR A 698 -12.18 16.25 11.40
CA THR A 698 -12.83 15.00 10.96
C THR A 698 -14.30 15.20 10.64
N LEU A 699 -15.02 15.97 11.47
CA LEU A 699 -16.43 16.30 11.26
C LEU A 699 -16.63 17.14 9.98
N LEU A 700 -15.76 18.13 9.76
CA LEU A 700 -15.77 18.96 8.56
C LEU A 700 -15.49 18.13 7.30
N ALA A 701 -14.47 17.27 7.33
CA ALA A 701 -14.12 16.39 6.22
C ALA A 701 -15.25 15.41 5.87
N ALA A 702 -15.89 14.81 6.88
CA ALA A 702 -17.06 13.96 6.70
C ALA A 702 -18.21 14.71 6.00
N CYS A 703 -18.50 15.94 6.43
CA CYS A 703 -19.52 16.77 5.80
C CYS A 703 -19.16 17.15 4.36
N ALA A 704 -17.91 17.50 4.08
CA ALA A 704 -17.45 17.83 2.73
C ALA A 704 -17.60 16.64 1.77
N LEU A 705 -17.21 15.44 2.21
CA LEU A 705 -17.37 14.20 1.44
C LEU A 705 -18.84 13.90 1.14
N TRP A 706 -19.72 14.10 2.12
CA TRP A 706 -21.16 13.93 1.96
C TRP A 706 -21.75 14.91 0.93
N LEU A 707 -21.42 16.20 1.04
CA LEU A 707 -21.89 17.22 0.11
C LEU A 707 -21.38 16.98 -1.32
N ALA A 708 -20.13 16.55 -1.49
CA ALA A 708 -19.56 16.21 -2.80
C ALA A 708 -20.30 15.03 -3.46
N GLY A 709 -20.58 13.96 -2.70
CA GLY A 709 -21.35 12.81 -3.19
C GLY A 709 -22.77 13.21 -3.60
N ALA A 710 -23.44 14.03 -2.80
CA ALA A 710 -24.76 14.56 -3.12
C ALA A 710 -24.78 15.43 -4.38
N ALA A 711 -23.79 16.31 -4.57
CA ALA A 711 -23.67 17.14 -5.76
C ALA A 711 -23.45 16.29 -7.02
N ALA A 712 -22.62 15.25 -6.95
CA ALA A 712 -22.41 14.30 -8.03
C ALA A 712 -23.71 13.56 -8.40
N LEU A 713 -24.49 13.13 -7.41
CA LEU A 713 -25.82 12.54 -7.62
C LEU A 713 -26.77 13.50 -8.34
N GLY A 714 -26.89 14.73 -7.85
CA GLY A 714 -27.73 15.75 -8.48
C GLY A 714 -27.39 15.97 -9.96
N ARG A 715 -26.09 16.07 -10.28
CA ARG A 715 -25.61 16.22 -11.66
C ARG A 715 -25.94 15.02 -12.53
N ALA A 716 -25.80 13.81 -12.01
CA ALA A 716 -26.09 12.60 -12.77
C ALA A 716 -27.61 12.40 -13.00
N ILE A 717 -28.46 12.78 -12.04
CA ILE A 717 -29.93 12.83 -12.22
C ILE A 717 -30.32 13.81 -13.33
N LEU A 718 -29.66 14.98 -13.40
CA LEU A 718 -29.87 15.97 -14.46
C LEU A 718 -29.39 15.46 -15.84
N ARG A 719 -28.31 14.68 -15.87
CA ARG A 719 -27.70 14.12 -17.09
C ARG A 719 -28.32 12.79 -17.57
N ARG A 720 -29.36 12.29 -16.90
CA ARG A 720 -30.02 10.99 -17.23
C ARG A 720 -29.04 9.80 -17.27
N ALA A 721 -28.01 9.79 -16.43
CA ALA A 721 -27.08 8.66 -16.32
C ALA A 721 -27.77 7.43 -15.70
N ARG A 722 -27.24 6.21 -15.93
CA ARG A 722 -27.80 4.95 -15.39
C ARG A 722 -27.83 4.99 -13.86
N ALA A 723 -29.03 4.85 -13.28
CA ALA A 723 -29.33 5.11 -11.87
C ALA A 723 -28.50 4.29 -10.85
N ALA A 724 -28.02 3.11 -11.23
CA ALA A 724 -27.32 2.20 -10.32
C ALA A 724 -25.92 2.71 -9.88
N GLY A 725 -25.12 3.25 -10.80
CA GLY A 725 -23.77 3.75 -10.47
C GLY A 725 -23.80 5.01 -9.59
N VAL A 726 -24.87 5.79 -9.71
CA VAL A 726 -25.04 7.05 -8.98
C VAL A 726 -25.55 6.80 -7.56
N ALA A 727 -26.46 5.83 -7.39
CA ALA A 727 -26.88 5.37 -6.07
C ALA A 727 -25.71 4.76 -5.28
N GLY A 728 -24.85 4.00 -5.96
CA GLY A 728 -23.63 3.45 -5.36
C GLY A 728 -22.67 4.53 -4.84
N ALA A 729 -22.37 5.55 -5.64
CA ALA A 729 -21.48 6.64 -5.24
C ALA A 729 -22.01 7.50 -4.08
N LEU A 730 -23.33 7.69 -3.99
CA LEU A 730 -23.96 8.38 -2.86
C LEU A 730 -23.88 7.54 -1.58
N LEU A 731 -24.18 6.25 -1.67
CA LEU A 731 -24.15 5.33 -0.53
C LEU A 731 -22.73 5.17 0.01
N THR A 732 -21.72 5.13 -0.86
CA THR A 732 -20.31 5.07 -0.41
C THR A 732 -19.85 6.38 0.21
N SER A 733 -20.19 7.53 -0.35
CA SER A 733 -19.93 8.84 0.25
C SER A 733 -20.60 9.00 1.62
N LEU A 734 -21.86 8.58 1.76
CA LEU A 734 -22.59 8.59 3.02
C LEU A 734 -21.96 7.63 4.04
N ALA A 735 -21.62 6.41 3.61
CA ALA A 735 -20.97 5.42 4.47
C ALA A 735 -19.61 5.93 4.96
N LEU A 736 -18.79 6.53 4.08
CA LEU A 736 -17.51 7.14 4.46
C LEU A 736 -17.69 8.30 5.42
N ALA A 737 -18.68 9.17 5.20
CA ALA A 737 -18.99 10.28 6.10
C ALA A 737 -19.47 9.79 7.48
N LEU A 738 -20.31 8.75 7.52
CA LEU A 738 -20.80 8.14 8.76
C LEU A 738 -19.68 7.42 9.52
N VAL A 739 -18.81 6.68 8.82
CA VAL A 739 -17.63 6.05 9.43
C VAL A 739 -16.68 7.12 9.96
N ALA A 740 -16.48 8.21 9.22
CA ALA A 740 -15.62 9.31 9.65
C ALA A 740 -16.16 10.05 10.88
N ALA A 741 -17.44 10.40 10.89
CA ALA A 741 -18.06 11.18 11.96
C ALA A 741 -18.39 10.35 13.21
N TRP A 742 -18.76 9.08 13.03
CA TRP A 742 -19.27 8.23 14.11
C TRP A 742 -18.27 7.16 14.57
N GLY A 743 -17.43 6.67 13.64
CA GLY A 743 -16.48 5.59 13.84
C GLY A 743 -15.14 6.06 14.39
N LEU A 744 -14.47 7.04 13.75
CA LEU A 744 -13.12 7.45 14.17
C LEU A 744 -13.00 7.90 15.64
N PRO A 745 -13.96 8.66 16.21
CA PRO A 745 -13.90 9.01 17.64
C PRO A 745 -14.12 7.82 18.57
N ARG A 746 -14.89 6.80 18.14
CA ARG A 746 -15.18 5.58 18.91
C ARG A 746 -14.11 4.49 18.79
N LEU A 747 -13.26 4.58 17.77
CA LEU A 747 -12.07 3.75 17.66
C LEU A 747 -10.99 4.11 18.71
N ARG A 748 -11.17 5.20 19.45
CA ARG A 748 -10.29 5.56 20.57
C ARG A 748 -10.63 4.67 21.76
N ASP A 749 -9.68 3.84 22.15
CA ASP A 749 -9.77 3.10 23.41
C ASP A 749 -9.94 4.12 24.57
N PRO A 750 -10.80 3.86 25.57
CA PRO A 750 -10.87 4.68 26.77
C PRO A 750 -9.58 4.45 27.56
N ILE A 751 -8.59 5.33 27.35
CA ILE A 751 -7.26 5.22 27.93
C ILE A 751 -7.13 6.23 29.07
N ALA A 752 -6.36 5.86 30.08
CA ALA A 752 -5.83 6.80 31.05
C ALA A 752 -4.30 6.68 31.14
N VAL A 753 -3.69 7.75 31.61
CA VAL A 753 -2.26 7.82 31.94
C VAL A 753 -2.14 7.78 33.45
N VAL A 754 -1.27 6.90 33.96
CA VAL A 754 -0.92 6.88 35.38
C VAL A 754 -0.17 8.17 35.72
N LEU A 755 -0.72 8.97 36.64
CA LEU A 755 -0.22 10.32 36.92
C LEU A 755 1.01 10.31 37.83
N ASP A 756 0.96 9.46 38.85
CA ASP A 756 1.94 9.40 39.95
C ASP A 756 2.57 8.00 40.00
N GLY A 757 3.84 7.89 40.40
CA GLY A 757 4.58 6.62 40.38
C GLY A 757 5.48 6.46 41.61
N PRO A 758 5.67 5.23 42.13
CA PRO A 758 4.96 4.01 41.74
C PRO A 758 3.49 3.99 42.24
N THR A 759 2.55 3.58 41.38
CA THR A 759 1.12 3.41 41.73
C THR A 759 0.74 1.94 41.72
N PRO A 760 0.22 1.38 42.82
CA PRO A 760 -0.14 -0.03 42.89
C PRO A 760 -1.42 -0.31 42.11
N LEU A 761 -1.39 -1.38 41.31
CA LEU A 761 -2.54 -1.98 40.64
C LEU A 761 -3.10 -3.07 41.58
N LEU A 762 -4.31 -2.88 42.09
CA LEU A 762 -4.90 -3.70 43.14
C LEU A 762 -5.79 -4.82 42.60
N ALA A 763 -5.90 -5.93 43.33
CA ALA A 763 -6.80 -7.02 42.98
C ALA A 763 -8.30 -6.66 43.10
N ALA A 764 -8.64 -5.70 43.98
CA ALA A 764 -10.02 -5.28 44.27
C ALA A 764 -10.09 -3.75 44.51
N PRO A 765 -11.27 -3.12 44.35
CA PRO A 765 -11.44 -1.66 44.50
C PRO A 765 -11.52 -1.24 45.98
N VAL A 766 -10.49 -1.57 46.77
CA VAL A 766 -10.35 -1.19 48.18
C VAL A 766 -8.88 -0.92 48.50
N LEU A 767 -8.61 0.10 49.32
CA LEU A 767 -7.24 0.57 49.63
C LEU A 767 -6.31 -0.49 50.27
N ARG A 768 -6.88 -1.55 50.88
CA ARG A 768 -6.12 -2.65 51.52
C ARG A 768 -6.08 -3.94 50.69
N ALA A 769 -6.54 -3.90 49.44
CA ALA A 769 -6.44 -5.07 48.56
C ALA A 769 -4.97 -5.39 48.25
N GLU A 770 -4.72 -6.66 47.92
CA GLU A 770 -3.40 -7.12 47.53
C GLU A 770 -2.93 -6.39 46.25
N PRO A 771 -1.74 -5.76 46.25
CA PRO A 771 -1.16 -5.16 45.07
C PRO A 771 -0.68 -6.28 44.12
N LEU A 772 -1.22 -6.29 42.91
CA LEU A 772 -0.84 -7.24 41.86
C LEU A 772 0.50 -6.86 41.21
N ARG A 773 0.72 -5.55 41.03
CA ARG A 773 1.94 -4.96 40.46
C ARG A 773 1.97 -3.46 40.70
N GLU A 774 3.12 -2.83 40.51
CA GLU A 774 3.25 -1.38 40.47
C GLU A 774 3.29 -0.88 39.03
N LEU A 775 2.77 0.33 38.83
CA LEU A 775 2.78 1.04 37.55
C LEU A 775 3.59 2.33 37.70
N ASP A 776 4.45 2.57 36.71
CA ASP A 776 5.26 3.78 36.66
C ASP A 776 4.43 4.99 36.20
N ALA A 777 4.79 6.18 36.68
CA ALA A 777 4.21 7.43 36.21
C ALA A 777 4.41 7.58 34.69
N GLY A 778 3.34 7.92 33.98
CA GLY A 778 3.33 8.01 32.52
C GLY A 778 2.92 6.72 31.80
N SER A 779 2.73 5.62 32.52
CA SER A 779 2.23 4.36 31.94
C SER A 779 0.80 4.54 31.40
N GLY A 780 0.54 4.01 30.21
CA GLY A 780 -0.79 3.98 29.62
C GLY A 780 -1.58 2.74 30.07
N VAL A 781 -2.85 2.94 30.41
CA VAL A 781 -3.78 1.87 30.78
C VAL A 781 -5.12 2.04 30.07
N ARG A 782 -5.76 0.93 29.69
CA ARG A 782 -7.09 0.92 29.11
C ARG A 782 -8.13 0.74 30.21
N ILE A 783 -9.09 1.65 30.30
CA ILE A 783 -10.20 1.61 31.25
C ILE A 783 -11.19 0.52 30.79
N LEU A 784 -11.46 -0.44 31.67
CA LEU A 784 -12.41 -1.52 31.45
C LEU A 784 -13.76 -1.22 32.11
N GLU A 785 -13.71 -0.71 33.33
CA GLU A 785 -14.89 -0.49 34.18
C GLU A 785 -14.61 0.66 35.16
N GLU A 786 -15.65 1.41 35.52
CA GLU A 786 -15.60 2.46 36.52
C GLU A 786 -16.58 2.15 37.64
N ARG A 787 -16.10 2.21 38.89
CA ARG A 787 -16.90 1.90 40.09
C ARG A 787 -16.56 2.88 41.21
N GLY A 788 -17.33 3.96 41.31
CA GLY A 788 -17.06 5.04 42.26
C GLY A 788 -15.70 5.67 42.00
N ASP A 789 -14.87 5.77 43.03
CA ASP A 789 -13.51 6.33 42.93
C ASP A 789 -12.47 5.36 42.38
N TRP A 790 -12.90 4.24 41.79
CA TRP A 790 -12.02 3.18 41.29
C TRP A 790 -12.21 2.93 39.80
N LEU A 791 -11.09 2.74 39.10
CA LEU A 791 -11.04 2.33 37.71
C LEU A 791 -10.47 0.92 37.63
N ARG A 792 -11.22 -0.01 37.03
CA ARG A 792 -10.67 -1.28 36.59
C ARG A 792 -9.98 -1.06 35.25
N VAL A 793 -8.71 -1.40 35.15
CA VAL A 793 -7.93 -1.18 33.93
C VAL A 793 -7.20 -2.44 33.48
N ALA A 794 -6.88 -2.44 32.19
CA ALA A 794 -5.91 -3.34 31.59
C ALA A 794 -4.64 -2.56 31.23
N THR A 795 -3.48 -3.05 31.64
CA THR A 795 -2.19 -2.59 31.14
C THR A 795 -1.98 -3.12 29.73
N PHE A 796 -1.13 -2.45 28.94
CA PHE A 796 -0.92 -2.83 27.54
C PHE A 796 -0.12 -4.15 27.37
N ASP A 797 0.66 -4.53 28.37
CA ASP A 797 1.37 -5.82 28.47
C ASP A 797 0.48 -6.99 28.96
N GLY A 798 -0.83 -6.77 29.11
CA GLY A 798 -1.83 -7.83 29.37
C GLY A 798 -2.25 -8.02 30.84
N GLY A 799 -1.69 -7.26 31.77
CA GLY A 799 -2.13 -7.23 33.18
C GLY A 799 -3.49 -6.53 33.37
N GLN A 800 -4.22 -6.88 34.42
CA GLN A 800 -5.49 -6.22 34.78
C GLN A 800 -5.60 -6.03 36.30
N GLY A 801 -6.28 -4.97 36.71
CA GLY A 801 -6.59 -4.74 38.12
C GLY A 801 -7.30 -3.41 38.34
N TRP A 802 -7.38 -2.97 39.60
CA TRP A 802 -8.05 -1.75 40.03
C TRP A 802 -7.04 -0.68 40.43
N LEU A 803 -7.34 0.56 40.08
CA LEU A 803 -6.56 1.72 40.51
C LEU A 803 -7.50 2.86 40.92
N GLU A 804 -7.02 3.74 41.78
CA GLU A 804 -7.79 4.89 42.25
C GLU A 804 -7.93 5.94 41.13
N ALA A 805 -9.15 6.38 40.84
CA ALA A 805 -9.45 7.29 39.72
C ALA A 805 -8.64 8.61 39.81
N SER A 806 -8.31 9.06 41.02
CA SER A 806 -7.49 10.26 41.29
C SER A 806 -6.05 10.14 40.77
N ARG A 807 -5.52 8.92 40.64
CA ARG A 807 -4.15 8.62 40.17
C ARG A 807 -4.05 8.41 38.66
N ALA A 808 -5.16 8.56 37.93
CA ALA A 808 -5.22 8.34 36.49
C ALA A 808 -5.83 9.53 35.75
N GLY A 809 -5.05 10.09 34.81
CA GLY A 809 -5.49 11.13 33.91
C GLY A 809 -6.18 10.54 32.69
N ARG A 810 -7.49 10.73 32.57
CA ARG A 810 -8.29 10.23 31.44
C ARG A 810 -7.98 10.99 30.16
N LEU A 811 -8.06 10.31 29.01
CA LEU A 811 -7.78 10.87 27.69
C LEU A 811 -9.02 11.04 26.80
#